data_AF-A0A967T748-F1
#
_entry.id   AF-A0A967T748-F1
#
_cell.length_a   1.000
_cell.length_b   1.000
_cell.length_c   1.000
_cell.angle_alpha   90.00
_cell.angle_beta   90.00
_cell.angle_gamma   90.00
#
_symmetry.space_group_name_H-M   'P 1'
#
loop_
_entity.id
_entity.type
_entity.pdbx_description
1 polymer ?
#
loop_
_entity_poly.entity_id
_entity_poly.type
_entity_poly.pdbx_seq_one_letter_code
_entity_poly.pdbx_strand_id
1 'polypeptide(L)'
;MDFFVTPSSVTAATITVPGDKSVSHRALMLGSIAEGVTEISGFLAGEDCLATLAAMAAMGVHIEQRSSTEVIVHGVGLRGLRAPRQALDLGNSGTAMRLMAGLLCGQSFNCVLTGDESLSARPMARVIAPLEQMGARIGSDDGRPPLDVHGSADLKAIDYDMPVASAQVKSAILLAGLYADGSTSVSEPAVTRDHTERMLAAMGVEIETRNGRISLQSGQQPKGCAIQVPADLSSAAFVILAALIADDADVLIENVGVNPTRTGVIDILQDMGADISFENPRLLGQEPVADIRVRSSQLQGRPVDPGLVSLAIDEFPVLFVAAAFARGKTTFTGIGELRVKESDRIAAMAEGLRALGIFVEESEDGAVVHGGRLTGGSVGSHGDHRIAMAFAVAAAAAEGPVTVQDVDAVDTSFPGFVTGMRSLGVNIEAAGVPVITIDGPVGSGKGTIARGVARALGWHLLDSGALYRLVALAALRRGVDLDDTDNLVALANRLDARFGSDEDGEERIWLDGQDVTAAIRNEECGAGASRVAAHQPVRDALFGLQRSFLKAPGLVADGRDMGTQVFDDAALKVFLTASAEERAKRRHKQLKDKGIDVSLAALSRDIEERDRRDSERSVAPLKPAEDARILDSTGISIEDITTTVLDWASEL
;
A
#
# COMPACT_ATOMS: atom_id res chain seq x y z
N MET A 1 -3.02 -11.50 -2.03
CA MET A 1 -4.50 -11.52 -2.12
C MET A 1 -4.90 -11.68 -3.59
N ASP A 2 -6.09 -12.17 -3.88
CA ASP A 2 -6.64 -12.25 -5.25
C ASP A 2 -7.97 -11.48 -5.33
N PHE A 3 -8.34 -10.98 -6.51
CA PHE A 3 -9.71 -10.57 -6.79
C PHE A 3 -10.47 -11.69 -7.48
N PHE A 4 -11.67 -11.99 -7.01
CA PHE A 4 -12.65 -12.78 -7.73
C PHE A 4 -13.75 -11.85 -8.25
N VAL A 5 -13.88 -11.75 -9.56
CA VAL A 5 -14.83 -10.84 -10.20
C VAL A 5 -15.82 -11.65 -11.01
N THR A 6 -17.10 -11.41 -10.80
CA THR A 6 -18.18 -12.04 -11.58
C THR A 6 -18.80 -11.04 -12.55
N PRO A 7 -19.32 -11.50 -13.71
CA PRO A 7 -19.98 -10.62 -14.67
C PRO A 7 -21.06 -9.77 -13.99
N SER A 8 -20.97 -8.47 -14.21
CA SER A 8 -21.81 -7.45 -13.58
C SER A 8 -21.86 -6.22 -14.49
N SER A 9 -22.65 -5.22 -14.15
CA SER A 9 -22.76 -4.02 -14.97
C SER A 9 -22.72 -2.77 -14.09
N VAL A 10 -22.02 -1.75 -14.59
CA VAL A 10 -21.96 -0.46 -13.93
C VAL A 10 -23.31 0.23 -14.05
N THR A 11 -23.80 0.77 -12.95
CA THR A 11 -25.03 1.57 -12.89
C THR A 11 -24.73 3.06 -12.81
N ALA A 12 -25.76 3.89 -13.01
CA ALA A 12 -25.62 5.34 -12.86
C ALA A 12 -25.18 5.71 -11.44
N ALA A 13 -24.09 6.47 -11.32
CA ALA A 13 -23.47 6.78 -10.04
C ALA A 13 -22.70 8.10 -10.06
N THR A 14 -22.47 8.66 -8.88
CA THR A 14 -21.49 9.73 -8.66
C THR A 14 -20.44 9.21 -7.70
N ILE A 15 -19.17 9.34 -8.07
CA ILE A 15 -18.05 8.77 -7.31
C ILE A 15 -16.87 9.74 -7.27
N THR A 16 -16.08 9.63 -6.20
CA THR A 16 -14.76 10.25 -6.10
C THR A 16 -13.70 9.15 -6.09
N VAL A 17 -12.55 9.43 -6.68
CA VAL A 17 -11.38 8.53 -6.62
C VAL A 17 -10.29 9.14 -5.73
N PRO A 18 -9.31 8.35 -5.26
CA PRO A 18 -8.23 8.86 -4.43
C PRO A 18 -7.42 9.97 -5.11
N GLY A 19 -6.67 10.72 -4.30
CA GLY A 19 -5.83 11.83 -4.77
C GLY A 19 -4.73 11.40 -5.73
N ASP A 20 -4.26 12.33 -6.56
CA ASP A 20 -3.18 12.11 -7.51
C ASP A 20 -1.86 11.75 -6.81
N LYS A 21 -1.32 10.57 -7.14
CA LYS A 21 -0.06 10.06 -6.58
C LYS A 21 1.12 10.98 -6.88
N SER A 22 1.21 11.48 -8.11
CA SER A 22 2.33 12.32 -8.57
C SER A 22 2.34 13.70 -7.90
N VAL A 23 1.16 14.29 -7.68
CA VAL A 23 0.99 15.55 -6.95
C VAL A 23 1.26 15.33 -5.46
N SER A 24 0.78 14.23 -4.87
CA SER A 24 1.00 13.89 -3.46
C SER A 24 2.48 13.78 -3.09
N HIS A 25 3.28 13.07 -3.90
CA HIS A 25 4.74 13.00 -3.71
C HIS A 25 5.38 14.40 -3.69
N ARG A 26 5.04 15.24 -4.68
CA ARG A 26 5.62 16.58 -4.84
C ARG A 26 5.20 17.50 -3.69
N ALA A 27 3.96 17.41 -3.25
CA ALA A 27 3.43 18.22 -2.16
C ALA A 27 4.20 17.93 -0.86
N LEU A 28 4.48 16.66 -0.56
CA LEU A 28 5.31 16.27 0.59
C LEU A 28 6.75 16.77 0.44
N MET A 29 7.39 16.51 -0.71
CA MET A 29 8.79 16.85 -0.92
C MET A 29 9.04 18.37 -0.91
N LEU A 30 8.28 19.12 -1.71
CA LEU A 30 8.43 20.57 -1.80
C LEU A 30 7.93 21.27 -0.55
N GLY A 31 6.83 20.79 0.06
CA GLY A 31 6.36 21.28 1.36
C GLY A 31 7.40 21.12 2.46
N SER A 32 8.17 20.03 2.42
CA SER A 32 9.24 19.76 3.40
C SER A 32 10.39 20.76 3.31
N ILE A 33 10.78 21.18 2.11
CA ILE A 33 11.87 22.14 1.90
C ILE A 33 11.40 23.60 1.75
N ALA A 34 10.12 23.86 1.96
CA ALA A 34 9.56 25.20 1.91
C ALA A 34 9.84 25.99 3.19
N GLU A 35 9.70 27.32 3.11
CA GLU A 35 9.56 28.19 4.28
C GLU A 35 8.08 28.28 4.70
N GLY A 36 7.78 27.96 5.95
CA GLY A 36 6.43 28.03 6.50
C GLY A 36 5.69 26.69 6.44
N VAL A 37 4.37 26.74 6.63
CA VAL A 37 3.51 25.56 6.74
C VAL A 37 2.83 25.27 5.41
N THR A 38 2.83 24.02 5.00
CA THR A 38 2.09 23.52 3.83
C THR A 38 0.93 22.66 4.31
N GLU A 39 -0.30 23.03 3.96
CA GLU A 39 -1.51 22.29 4.29
C GLU A 39 -1.97 21.51 3.07
N ILE A 40 -1.92 20.18 3.12
CA ILE A 40 -2.23 19.29 2.00
C ILE A 40 -3.58 18.63 2.27
N SER A 41 -4.57 18.86 1.41
CA SER A 41 -5.86 18.16 1.43
C SER A 41 -6.02 17.29 0.18
N GLY A 42 -6.77 16.19 0.28
CA GLY A 42 -6.92 15.23 -0.83
C GLY A 42 -5.69 14.35 -1.04
N PHE A 43 -4.80 14.28 -0.04
CA PHE A 43 -3.57 13.48 -0.09
C PHE A 43 -3.87 12.00 -0.35
N LEU A 44 -3.06 11.35 -1.18
CA LEU A 44 -3.10 9.91 -1.38
C LEU A 44 -2.32 9.20 -0.27
N ALA A 45 -3.00 8.62 0.72
CA ALA A 45 -2.38 7.71 1.69
C ALA A 45 -2.15 6.29 1.14
N GLY A 46 -1.59 6.18 -0.06
CA GLY A 46 -1.07 4.94 -0.61
C GLY A 46 0.36 4.68 -0.14
N GLU A 47 0.80 3.42 -0.15
CA GLU A 47 2.10 2.98 0.37
C GLU A 47 3.28 3.81 -0.16
N ASP A 48 3.31 4.12 -1.45
CA ASP A 48 4.33 4.96 -2.09
C ASP A 48 4.44 6.37 -1.45
N CYS A 49 3.30 7.00 -1.22
CA CYS A 49 3.23 8.36 -0.67
C CYS A 49 3.49 8.36 0.83
N LEU A 50 3.05 7.32 1.55
CA LEU A 50 3.39 7.10 2.96
C LEU A 50 4.89 6.85 3.16
N ALA A 51 5.54 6.10 2.27
CA ALA A 51 7.00 5.92 2.29
C ALA A 51 7.74 7.25 2.08
N THR A 52 7.23 8.11 1.18
CA THR A 52 7.76 9.48 1.00
C THR A 52 7.59 10.32 2.27
N LEU A 53 6.43 10.25 2.91
CA LEU A 53 6.15 10.95 4.17
C LEU A 53 7.13 10.49 5.27
N ALA A 54 7.27 9.18 5.44
CA ALA A 54 8.18 8.59 6.42
C ALA A 54 9.64 8.99 6.17
N ALA A 55 10.07 9.04 4.91
CA ALA A 55 11.41 9.47 4.54
C ALA A 55 11.66 10.96 4.87
N MET A 56 10.70 11.84 4.60
CA MET A 56 10.80 13.26 4.97
C MET A 56 10.82 13.45 6.50
N ALA A 57 9.98 12.73 7.23
CA ALA A 57 9.99 12.74 8.69
C ALA A 57 11.32 12.24 9.27
N ALA A 58 11.90 11.18 8.70
CA ALA A 58 13.20 10.65 9.10
C ALA A 58 14.36 11.66 8.89
N MET A 59 14.18 12.63 7.99
CA MET A 59 15.11 13.73 7.73
C MET A 59 14.81 14.98 8.58
N GLY A 60 13.95 14.87 9.60
CA GLY A 60 13.72 15.91 10.60
C GLY A 60 12.61 16.90 10.27
N VAL A 61 11.77 16.60 9.28
CA VAL A 61 10.58 17.40 8.96
C VAL A 61 9.45 17.03 9.93
N HIS A 62 8.80 18.02 10.53
CA HIS A 62 7.61 17.77 11.34
C HIS A 62 6.40 17.67 10.42
N ILE A 63 5.75 16.50 10.41
CA ILE A 63 4.58 16.22 9.57
C ILE A 63 3.45 15.73 10.46
N GLU A 64 2.30 16.41 10.41
CA GLU A 64 1.08 16.00 11.12
C GLU A 64 0.10 15.39 10.11
N GLN A 65 -0.29 14.14 10.32
CA GLN A 65 -1.35 13.51 9.55
C GLN A 65 -2.66 13.61 10.34
N ARG A 66 -3.56 14.50 9.91
CA ARG A 66 -4.86 14.75 10.58
C ARG A 66 -5.91 13.70 10.19
N SER A 67 -5.82 13.19 8.98
CA SER A 67 -6.62 12.09 8.45
C SER A 67 -5.85 11.35 7.35
N SER A 68 -6.46 10.34 6.72
CA SER A 68 -5.87 9.68 5.56
C SER A 68 -5.66 10.61 4.36
N THR A 69 -6.38 11.73 4.27
CA THR A 69 -6.32 12.67 3.13
C THR A 69 -5.88 14.08 3.52
N GLU A 70 -5.60 14.34 4.79
CA GLU A 70 -5.15 15.65 5.30
C GLU A 70 -3.80 15.54 6.00
N VAL A 71 -2.81 16.25 5.45
CA VAL A 71 -1.43 16.26 5.94
C VAL A 71 -0.95 17.71 6.08
N ILE A 72 -0.29 18.02 7.19
CA ILE A 72 0.36 19.32 7.41
C ILE A 72 1.86 19.11 7.51
N VAL A 73 2.59 19.80 6.65
CA VAL A 73 4.04 19.74 6.57
C VAL A 73 4.61 21.07 7.07
N HIS A 74 5.40 21.01 8.13
CA HIS A 74 6.15 22.15 8.65
C HIS A 74 7.49 22.22 7.94
N GLY A 75 7.56 23.08 6.92
CA GLY A 75 8.73 23.20 6.06
C GLY A 75 9.96 23.68 6.83
N VAL A 76 11.10 23.06 6.51
CA VAL A 76 12.39 23.34 7.18
C VAL A 76 13.29 24.27 6.36
N GLY A 77 12.82 24.75 5.21
CA GLY A 77 13.60 25.51 4.24
C GLY A 77 14.55 24.63 3.41
N LEU A 78 15.12 25.23 2.35
CA LEU A 78 15.82 24.50 1.29
C LEU A 78 16.96 23.60 1.82
N ARG A 79 17.69 24.08 2.84
CA ARG A 79 18.84 23.40 3.47
C ARG A 79 18.56 22.95 4.92
N GLY A 80 17.29 22.81 5.30
CA GLY A 80 16.91 22.44 6.67
C GLY A 80 16.82 20.95 6.96
N LEU A 81 16.84 20.10 5.93
CA LEU A 81 16.82 18.64 6.09
C LEU A 81 18.06 18.17 6.86
N ARG A 82 17.91 17.03 7.54
CA ARG A 82 18.97 16.42 8.35
C ARG A 82 19.26 15.01 7.88
N ALA A 83 20.51 14.59 8.10
CA ALA A 83 20.93 13.23 7.79
C ALA A 83 20.05 12.20 8.53
N PRO A 84 19.43 11.25 7.81
CA PRO A 84 18.69 10.18 8.44
C PRO A 84 19.65 9.22 9.14
N ARG A 85 19.18 8.54 10.20
CA ARG A 85 19.99 7.57 10.96
C ARG A 85 20.18 6.23 10.23
N GLN A 86 19.33 5.94 9.26
CA GLN A 86 19.26 4.69 8.51
C GLN A 86 19.01 5.01 7.03
N ALA A 87 19.15 4.00 6.17
CA ALA A 87 18.72 4.11 4.78
C ALA A 87 17.23 4.47 4.72
N LEU A 88 16.86 5.31 3.75
CA LEU A 88 15.48 5.69 3.48
C LEU A 88 14.86 4.62 2.59
N ASP A 89 13.93 3.85 3.17
CA ASP A 89 13.15 2.87 2.45
C ASP A 89 11.97 3.54 1.75
N LEU A 90 11.93 3.41 0.43
CA LEU A 90 10.94 4.03 -0.45
C LEU A 90 9.92 3.01 -0.98
N GLY A 91 9.91 1.79 -0.43
CA GLY A 91 9.03 0.71 -0.85
C GLY A 91 9.18 0.43 -2.35
N ASN A 92 8.08 0.53 -3.09
CA ASN A 92 8.04 0.31 -4.53
C ASN A 92 8.16 1.60 -5.37
N SER A 93 8.28 2.76 -4.73
CA SER A 93 8.09 4.05 -5.40
C SER A 93 9.31 4.50 -6.22
N GLY A 94 9.30 4.17 -7.52
CA GLY A 94 10.27 4.70 -8.48
C GLY A 94 10.21 6.24 -8.63
N THR A 95 9.04 6.83 -8.42
CA THR A 95 8.89 8.30 -8.40
C THR A 95 9.60 8.89 -7.19
N ALA A 96 9.36 8.35 -5.98
CA ALA A 96 9.99 8.86 -4.77
C ALA A 96 11.51 8.83 -4.88
N MET A 97 12.08 7.69 -5.27
CA MET A 97 13.53 7.50 -5.34
C MET A 97 14.21 8.45 -6.32
N ARG A 98 13.63 8.61 -7.52
CA ARG A 98 14.21 9.48 -8.56
C ARG A 98 14.14 10.95 -8.19
N LEU A 99 13.01 11.41 -7.64
CA LEU A 99 12.88 12.80 -7.20
C LEU A 99 13.77 13.07 -5.97
N MET A 100 13.84 12.13 -5.01
CA MET A 100 14.71 12.26 -3.85
C MET A 100 16.19 12.27 -4.22
N ALA A 101 16.63 11.51 -5.23
CA ALA A 101 18.00 11.60 -5.71
C ALA A 101 18.38 13.03 -6.14
N GLY A 102 17.48 13.72 -6.85
CA GLY A 102 17.67 15.13 -7.24
C GLY A 102 17.56 16.12 -6.07
N LEU A 103 16.64 15.88 -5.13
CA LEU A 103 16.49 16.73 -3.94
C LEU A 103 17.70 16.61 -2.98
N LEU A 104 18.20 15.39 -2.79
CA LEU A 104 19.16 15.06 -1.75
C LEU A 104 20.61 15.27 -2.18
N CYS A 105 20.90 15.24 -3.49
CA CYS A 105 22.25 15.54 -3.97
C CYS A 105 22.68 16.99 -3.68
N GLY A 106 21.74 17.92 -3.44
CA GLY A 106 22.01 19.30 -3.04
C GLY A 106 22.14 19.55 -1.53
N GLN A 107 22.00 18.50 -0.71
CA GLN A 107 22.05 18.61 0.76
C GLN A 107 23.49 18.62 1.30
N SER A 108 23.64 18.91 2.59
CA SER A 108 24.94 18.94 3.29
C SER A 108 25.32 17.61 3.94
N PHE A 109 24.60 16.53 3.63
CA PHE A 109 24.80 15.20 4.20
C PHE A 109 24.65 14.10 3.18
N ASN A 110 25.15 12.90 3.52
CA ASN A 110 25.01 11.70 2.72
C ASN A 110 23.81 10.87 3.21
N CYS A 111 23.19 10.13 2.30
CA CYS A 111 22.12 9.20 2.64
C CYS A 111 22.06 8.05 1.64
N VAL A 112 21.47 6.93 2.07
CA VAL A 112 21.21 5.78 1.22
C VAL A 112 19.72 5.70 0.94
N LEU A 113 19.36 5.57 -0.34
CA LEU A 113 17.99 5.31 -0.79
C LEU A 113 17.86 3.83 -1.15
N THR A 114 16.88 3.14 -0.58
CA THR A 114 16.58 1.73 -0.85
C THR A 114 15.10 1.52 -1.13
N GLY A 115 14.73 0.31 -1.55
CA GLY A 115 13.35 -0.10 -1.71
C GLY A 115 13.21 -1.61 -1.68
N ASP A 116 12.03 -2.08 -2.07
CA ASP A 116 11.75 -3.50 -2.23
C ASP A 116 12.51 -4.13 -3.41
N GLU A 117 12.30 -5.43 -3.64
CA GLU A 117 12.94 -6.18 -4.72
C GLU A 117 12.60 -5.62 -6.11
N SER A 118 11.35 -5.19 -6.33
CA SER A 118 10.91 -4.63 -7.61
C SER A 118 11.55 -3.26 -7.87
N LEU A 119 11.59 -2.36 -6.89
CA LEU A 119 12.26 -1.06 -7.02
C LEU A 119 13.77 -1.23 -7.21
N SER A 120 14.39 -2.20 -6.52
CA SER A 120 15.82 -2.49 -6.62
C SER A 120 16.23 -3.04 -8.00
N ALA A 121 15.30 -3.57 -8.78
CA ALA A 121 15.55 -3.98 -10.16
C ALA A 121 15.45 -2.81 -11.18
N ARG A 122 14.91 -1.64 -10.79
CA ARG A 122 14.60 -0.56 -11.73
C ARG A 122 15.80 0.28 -12.11
N PRO A 123 15.91 0.71 -13.37
CA PRO A 123 17.02 1.55 -13.82
C PRO A 123 16.94 2.96 -13.23
N MET A 124 18.05 3.39 -12.62
CA MET A 124 18.28 4.74 -12.07
C MET A 124 19.35 5.53 -12.83
N ALA A 125 20.12 4.88 -13.72
CA ALA A 125 21.15 5.54 -14.55
C ALA A 125 20.65 6.81 -15.26
N ARG A 126 19.37 6.81 -15.70
CA ARG A 126 18.73 7.96 -16.38
C ARG A 126 18.59 9.21 -15.51
N VAL A 127 18.58 9.08 -14.17
CA VAL A 127 18.63 10.22 -13.25
C VAL A 127 20.03 10.46 -12.70
N ILE A 128 20.82 9.40 -12.50
CA ILE A 128 22.20 9.51 -12.00
C ILE A 128 23.05 10.32 -12.98
N ALA A 129 23.05 9.96 -14.27
CA ALA A 129 23.90 10.59 -15.27
C ALA A 129 23.76 12.12 -15.35
N PRO A 130 22.55 12.72 -15.46
CA PRO A 130 22.44 14.18 -15.46
C PRO A 130 22.81 14.80 -14.11
N LEU A 131 22.50 14.15 -12.98
CA LEU A 131 22.87 14.68 -11.66
C LEU A 131 24.40 14.69 -11.46
N GLU A 132 25.12 13.68 -11.96
CA GLU A 132 26.59 13.66 -11.97
C GLU A 132 27.18 14.75 -12.86
N GLN A 133 26.52 15.10 -13.98
CA GLN A 133 26.92 16.26 -14.79
C GLN A 133 26.77 17.59 -14.03
N MET A 134 25.83 17.66 -13.08
CA MET A 134 25.70 18.78 -12.13
C MET A 134 26.76 18.73 -11.02
N GLY A 135 27.60 17.70 -10.95
CA GLY A 135 28.61 17.51 -9.92
C GLY A 135 28.15 16.72 -8.70
N ALA A 136 26.97 16.08 -8.75
CA ALA A 136 26.56 15.12 -7.72
C ALA A 136 27.47 13.88 -7.74
N ARG A 137 27.51 13.16 -6.61
CA ARG A 137 28.15 11.84 -6.53
C ARG A 137 27.12 10.85 -6.01
N ILE A 138 26.77 9.86 -6.82
CA ILE A 138 25.73 8.89 -6.50
C ILE A 138 26.27 7.49 -6.76
N GLY A 139 26.60 6.76 -5.70
CA GLY A 139 26.96 5.35 -5.78
C GLY A 139 25.74 4.49 -6.10
N SER A 140 25.91 3.47 -6.94
CA SER A 140 24.86 2.51 -7.31
C SER A 140 25.49 1.19 -7.75
N ASP A 141 24.70 0.12 -7.79
CA ASP A 141 25.10 -1.16 -8.40
C ASP A 141 24.54 -1.24 -9.82
N ASP A 142 25.40 -1.13 -10.83
CA ASP A 142 25.03 -1.09 -12.26
C ASP A 142 23.87 -0.10 -12.57
N GLY A 143 23.89 1.06 -11.92
CA GLY A 143 22.85 2.08 -12.08
C GLY A 143 21.50 1.72 -11.46
N ARG A 144 21.47 0.81 -10.47
CA ARG A 144 20.28 0.37 -9.73
C ARG A 144 20.41 0.60 -8.22
N PRO A 145 19.30 0.60 -7.46
CA PRO A 145 19.31 0.75 -6.01
C PRO A 145 20.00 -0.44 -5.31
N PRO A 146 20.49 -0.26 -4.07
CA PRO A 146 20.45 0.98 -3.28
C PRO A 146 21.33 2.09 -3.85
N LEU A 147 20.89 3.34 -3.71
CA LEU A 147 21.62 4.53 -4.16
C LEU A 147 22.30 5.21 -2.97
N ASP A 148 23.63 5.33 -3.00
CA ASP A 148 24.41 6.10 -2.02
C ASP A 148 24.58 7.54 -2.53
N VAL A 149 23.70 8.44 -2.07
CA VAL A 149 23.67 9.84 -2.51
C VAL A 149 24.55 10.68 -1.58
N HIS A 150 25.60 11.26 -2.14
CA HIS A 150 26.51 12.15 -1.41
C HIS A 150 26.09 13.60 -1.66
N GLY A 151 25.63 14.26 -0.60
CA GLY A 151 25.23 15.66 -0.66
C GLY A 151 26.40 16.58 -1.02
N SER A 152 26.14 17.57 -1.88
CA SER A 152 27.12 18.54 -2.35
C SER A 152 26.58 19.96 -2.27
N ALA A 153 27.39 20.86 -1.70
CA ALA A 153 27.12 22.30 -1.75
C ALA A 153 27.55 22.95 -3.08
N ASP A 154 28.33 22.24 -3.90
CA ASP A 154 29.01 22.76 -5.08
C ASP A 154 28.37 22.29 -6.41
N LEU A 155 27.07 21.96 -6.38
CA LEU A 155 26.34 21.61 -7.60
C LEU A 155 26.40 22.77 -8.61
N LYS A 156 26.54 22.43 -9.89
CA LYS A 156 26.58 23.36 -11.02
C LYS A 156 25.36 23.18 -11.89
N ALA A 157 24.76 24.31 -12.27
CA ALA A 157 23.64 24.28 -13.19
C ALA A 157 24.08 23.73 -14.55
N ILE A 158 23.16 23.01 -15.20
CA ILE A 158 23.37 22.42 -16.52
C ILE A 158 22.29 22.86 -17.50
N ASP A 159 22.61 22.74 -18.78
CA ASP A 159 21.65 22.76 -19.87
C ASP A 159 21.55 21.33 -20.43
N TYR A 160 20.43 20.66 -20.16
CA TYR A 160 20.28 19.23 -20.40
C TYR A 160 19.20 18.93 -21.42
N ASP A 161 19.63 18.41 -22.58
CA ASP A 161 18.72 17.82 -23.56
C ASP A 161 18.41 16.37 -23.16
N MET A 162 17.16 16.11 -22.77
CA MET A 162 16.77 14.78 -22.30
C MET A 162 16.77 13.76 -23.44
N PRO A 163 17.42 12.59 -23.27
CA PRO A 163 17.43 11.55 -24.30
C PRO A 163 16.09 10.81 -24.42
N VAL A 164 15.25 10.89 -23.38
CA VAL A 164 13.96 10.19 -23.28
C VAL A 164 12.92 11.10 -22.65
N ALA A 165 11.66 10.98 -23.07
CA ALA A 165 10.55 11.73 -22.48
C ALA A 165 10.19 11.18 -21.10
N SER A 166 10.85 11.67 -20.04
CA SER A 166 10.63 11.25 -18.66
C SER A 166 10.46 12.42 -17.69
N ALA A 167 9.24 12.62 -17.20
CA ALA A 167 8.95 13.64 -16.19
C ALA A 167 9.74 13.44 -14.89
N GLN A 168 10.11 12.20 -14.54
CA GLN A 168 10.91 11.92 -13.35
C GLN A 168 12.34 12.42 -13.50
N VAL A 169 12.94 12.28 -14.70
CA VAL A 169 14.27 12.83 -15.00
C VAL A 169 14.22 14.35 -14.96
N LYS A 170 13.25 14.97 -15.64
CA LYS A 170 13.01 16.41 -15.58
C LYS A 170 12.90 16.90 -14.13
N SER A 171 12.04 16.25 -13.34
CA SER A 171 11.80 16.64 -11.95
C SER A 171 13.05 16.52 -11.09
N ALA A 172 13.84 15.45 -11.24
CA ALA A 172 15.09 15.28 -10.49
C ALA A 172 16.09 16.40 -10.78
N ILE A 173 16.25 16.79 -12.05
CA ILE A 173 17.16 17.87 -12.46
C ILE A 173 16.67 19.22 -11.96
N LEU A 174 15.36 19.51 -12.07
CA LEU A 174 14.79 20.77 -11.57
C LEU A 174 14.92 20.88 -10.04
N LEU A 175 14.69 19.79 -9.29
CA LEU A 175 14.89 19.77 -7.84
C LEU A 175 16.35 20.02 -7.47
N ALA A 176 17.30 19.38 -8.15
CA ALA A 176 18.73 19.67 -7.97
C ALA A 176 19.08 21.12 -8.36
N GLY A 177 18.41 21.65 -9.38
CA GLY A 177 18.56 23.02 -9.86
C GLY A 177 18.22 24.09 -8.83
N LEU A 178 17.39 23.79 -7.82
CA LEU A 178 17.14 24.71 -6.70
C LEU A 178 18.42 24.99 -5.89
N TYR A 179 19.36 24.03 -5.86
CA TYR A 179 20.61 24.07 -5.11
C TYR A 179 21.82 24.47 -5.95
N ALA A 180 21.76 24.30 -7.27
CA ALA A 180 22.90 24.36 -8.17
C ALA A 180 23.28 25.78 -8.59
N ASP A 181 24.56 26.14 -8.53
CA ASP A 181 25.04 27.47 -8.93
C ASP A 181 24.73 27.78 -10.40
N GLY A 182 23.89 28.80 -10.64
CA GLY A 182 23.44 29.25 -11.96
C GLY A 182 21.99 28.87 -12.35
N SER A 183 21.73 28.91 -13.66
CA SER A 183 20.41 28.62 -14.26
C SER A 183 20.35 27.20 -14.79
N THR A 184 19.54 26.34 -14.18
CA THR A 184 19.37 24.97 -14.66
C THR A 184 18.28 24.93 -15.71
N SER A 185 18.52 24.27 -16.84
CA SER A 185 17.56 24.13 -17.93
C SER A 185 17.46 22.69 -18.41
N VAL A 186 16.25 22.28 -18.78
CA VAL A 186 15.93 20.94 -19.29
C VAL A 186 15.10 21.07 -20.56
N SER A 187 15.55 20.47 -21.66
CA SER A 187 14.78 20.37 -22.92
C SER A 187 14.18 18.97 -23.06
N GLU A 188 12.88 18.89 -23.26
CA GLU A 188 12.18 17.60 -23.40
C GLU A 188 12.05 17.18 -24.88
N PRO A 189 12.33 15.91 -25.23
CA PRO A 189 12.13 15.41 -26.60
C PRO A 189 10.65 15.27 -26.96
N ALA A 190 9.78 15.14 -25.96
CA ALA A 190 8.33 15.17 -26.05
C ALA A 190 7.76 15.70 -24.74
N VAL A 191 6.57 16.31 -24.77
CA VAL A 191 5.92 16.83 -23.56
C VAL A 191 5.66 15.69 -22.56
N THR A 192 6.03 15.92 -21.30
CA THR A 192 5.69 15.02 -20.18
C THR A 192 4.94 15.78 -19.10
N ARG A 193 4.40 15.06 -18.10
CA ARG A 193 3.67 15.68 -16.99
C ARG A 193 4.44 16.83 -16.33
N ASP A 194 3.74 17.93 -16.03
CA ASP A 194 4.31 19.22 -15.59
C ASP A 194 4.01 19.58 -14.11
N HIS A 195 3.65 18.58 -13.30
CA HIS A 195 3.28 18.78 -11.89
C HIS A 195 4.39 19.44 -11.04
N THR A 196 5.67 19.22 -11.36
CA THR A 196 6.78 19.84 -10.61
C THR A 196 6.80 21.33 -10.86
N GLU A 197 6.67 21.72 -12.12
CA GLU A 197 6.69 23.10 -12.58
C GLU A 197 5.51 23.87 -12.01
N ARG A 198 4.30 23.30 -12.09
CA ARG A 198 3.09 23.90 -11.52
C ARG A 198 3.20 24.10 -10.01
N MET A 199 3.74 23.11 -9.29
CA MET A 199 3.84 23.19 -7.84
C MET A 199 4.93 24.18 -7.39
N LEU A 200 6.09 24.18 -8.06
CA LEU A 200 7.12 25.19 -7.83
C LEU A 200 6.56 26.61 -8.03
N ALA A 201 5.84 26.83 -9.14
CA ALA A 201 5.18 28.11 -9.40
C ALA A 201 4.13 28.47 -8.33
N ALA A 202 3.31 27.51 -7.91
CA ALA A 202 2.33 27.70 -6.84
C ALA A 202 2.97 28.04 -5.48
N MET A 203 4.20 27.58 -5.25
CA MET A 203 5.00 27.87 -4.05
C MET A 203 5.91 29.09 -4.21
N GLY A 204 5.74 29.87 -5.27
CA GLY A 204 6.42 31.15 -5.49
C GLY A 204 7.82 31.05 -6.09
N VAL A 205 8.18 29.91 -6.69
CA VAL A 205 9.42 29.77 -7.47
C VAL A 205 9.15 30.20 -8.91
N GLU A 206 9.97 31.13 -9.41
CA GLU A 206 10.00 31.53 -10.81
C GLU A 206 10.60 30.41 -11.67
N ILE A 207 9.77 29.90 -12.58
CA ILE A 207 10.12 28.85 -13.54
C ILE A 207 9.59 29.24 -14.92
N GLU A 208 10.43 29.12 -15.94
CA GLU A 208 10.09 29.48 -17.32
C GLU A 208 9.96 28.23 -18.18
N THR A 209 8.84 28.12 -18.90
CA THR A 209 8.64 27.06 -19.91
C THR A 209 8.45 27.69 -21.27
N ARG A 210 9.39 27.43 -22.20
CA ARG A 210 9.34 27.96 -23.57
C ARG A 210 9.84 26.92 -24.57
N ASN A 211 9.03 26.61 -25.58
CA ASN A 211 9.38 25.70 -26.68
C ASN A 211 9.92 24.33 -26.20
N GLY A 212 9.30 23.73 -25.19
CA GLY A 212 9.74 22.44 -24.63
C GLY A 212 10.98 22.50 -23.75
N ARG A 213 11.49 23.71 -23.45
CA ARG A 213 12.57 23.96 -22.52
C ARG A 213 12.03 24.55 -21.22
N ILE A 214 12.39 23.95 -20.10
CA ILE A 214 12.02 24.36 -18.74
C ILE A 214 13.28 24.87 -18.05
N SER A 215 13.24 26.07 -17.46
CA SER A 215 14.41 26.70 -16.82
C SER A 215 14.05 27.28 -15.45
N LEU A 216 14.94 27.13 -14.49
CA LEU A 216 14.85 27.81 -13.19
C LEU A 216 16.22 28.31 -12.71
N GLN A 217 16.21 29.41 -11.97
CA GLN A 217 17.38 29.93 -11.27
C GLN A 217 17.47 29.32 -9.87
N SER A 218 18.68 29.05 -9.40
CA SER A 218 18.90 28.61 -8.03
C SER A 218 18.77 29.72 -6.99
N GLY A 219 18.77 29.31 -5.72
CA GLY A 219 18.67 30.24 -4.59
C GLY A 219 17.24 30.75 -4.33
N GLN A 220 16.26 30.29 -5.11
CA GLN A 220 14.85 30.52 -4.87
C GLN A 220 14.36 29.63 -3.73
N GLN A 221 13.51 30.19 -2.87
CA GLN A 221 13.00 29.51 -1.70
C GLN A 221 11.49 29.25 -1.88
N PRO A 222 11.08 27.97 -2.05
CA PRO A 222 9.66 27.62 -2.03
C PRO A 222 9.01 28.08 -0.73
N LYS A 223 7.76 28.55 -0.81
CA LYS A 223 6.95 28.99 0.34
C LYS A 223 5.81 28.01 0.59
N GLY A 224 5.59 27.68 1.86
CA GLY A 224 4.47 26.84 2.27
C GLY A 224 3.14 27.51 1.94
N CYS A 225 2.19 26.71 1.48
CA CYS A 225 0.86 27.16 1.09
C CYS A 225 -0.18 26.03 1.25
N ALA A 226 -1.45 26.35 1.04
CA ALA A 226 -2.48 25.33 0.93
C ALA A 226 -2.40 24.64 -0.45
N ILE A 227 -2.32 23.31 -0.46
CA ILE A 227 -2.30 22.47 -1.65
C ILE A 227 -3.50 21.54 -1.60
N GLN A 228 -4.39 21.68 -2.57
CA GLN A 228 -5.49 20.75 -2.77
C GLN A 228 -5.12 19.77 -3.88
N VAL A 229 -4.85 18.53 -3.50
CA VAL A 229 -4.50 17.45 -4.43
C VAL A 229 -5.79 17.03 -5.17
N PRO A 230 -5.81 17.08 -6.52
CA PRO A 230 -6.97 16.64 -7.29
C PRO A 230 -7.11 15.12 -7.24
N ALA A 231 -8.29 14.59 -7.55
CA ALA A 231 -8.49 13.16 -7.72
C ALA A 231 -7.67 12.65 -8.93
N ASP A 232 -7.04 11.49 -8.80
CA ASP A 232 -6.10 10.96 -9.79
C ASP A 232 -6.82 10.53 -11.07
N LEU A 233 -6.41 11.11 -12.20
CA LEU A 233 -6.91 10.69 -13.50
C LEU A 233 -6.51 9.24 -13.82
N SER A 234 -5.34 8.77 -13.35
CA SER A 234 -4.93 7.38 -13.49
C SER A 234 -5.91 6.41 -12.81
N SER A 235 -6.39 6.77 -11.62
CA SER A 235 -7.37 5.98 -10.88
C SER A 235 -8.76 6.12 -11.49
N ALA A 236 -9.13 7.33 -11.93
CA ALA A 236 -10.38 7.58 -12.65
C ALA A 236 -10.46 6.77 -13.95
N ALA A 237 -9.34 6.53 -14.65
CA ALA A 237 -9.33 5.79 -15.92
C ALA A 237 -9.96 4.39 -15.82
N PHE A 238 -9.85 3.70 -14.67
CA PHE A 238 -10.51 2.41 -14.44
C PHE A 238 -12.03 2.57 -14.32
N VAL A 239 -12.50 3.59 -13.61
CA VAL A 239 -13.93 3.93 -13.49
C VAL A 239 -14.50 4.37 -14.84
N ILE A 240 -13.75 5.21 -15.58
CA ILE A 240 -14.11 5.65 -16.93
C ILE A 240 -14.31 4.43 -17.82
N LEU A 241 -13.33 3.52 -17.90
CA LEU A 241 -13.48 2.35 -18.76
C LEU A 241 -14.64 1.47 -18.33
N ALA A 242 -14.81 1.21 -17.04
CA ALA A 242 -15.90 0.39 -16.52
C ALA A 242 -17.28 0.94 -16.92
N ALA A 243 -17.45 2.26 -16.92
CA ALA A 243 -18.66 2.91 -17.41
C ALA A 243 -18.80 2.81 -18.95
N LEU A 244 -17.71 3.02 -19.70
CA LEU A 244 -17.74 2.98 -21.17
C LEU A 244 -18.16 1.62 -21.73
N ILE A 245 -17.69 0.52 -21.12
CA ILE A 245 -17.93 -0.85 -21.60
C ILE A 245 -19.20 -1.50 -21.03
N ALA A 246 -19.86 -0.85 -20.08
CA ALA A 246 -21.15 -1.29 -19.55
C ALA A 246 -22.28 -1.09 -20.57
N ASP A 247 -23.39 -1.80 -20.41
CA ASP A 247 -24.52 -1.74 -21.35
C ASP A 247 -25.24 -0.38 -21.35
N ASP A 248 -25.49 0.19 -20.17
CA ASP A 248 -26.22 1.47 -19.98
C ASP A 248 -25.81 2.16 -18.67
N ALA A 249 -24.60 2.73 -18.67
CA ALA A 249 -24.04 3.45 -17.55
C ALA A 249 -23.99 4.96 -17.84
N ASP A 250 -24.18 5.74 -16.77
CA ASP A 250 -23.99 7.19 -16.75
C ASP A 250 -23.33 7.59 -15.42
N VAL A 251 -22.02 7.78 -15.44
CA VAL A 251 -21.20 7.98 -14.24
C VAL A 251 -20.61 9.39 -14.22
N LEU A 252 -20.69 10.06 -13.07
CA LEU A 252 -20.01 11.32 -12.82
C LEU A 252 -18.86 11.07 -11.83
N ILE A 253 -17.63 11.36 -12.25
CA ILE A 253 -16.44 11.30 -11.41
C ILE A 253 -16.06 12.71 -11.00
N GLU A 254 -16.13 13.02 -9.71
CA GLU A 254 -15.94 14.39 -9.22
C GLU A 254 -14.45 14.72 -9.01
N ASN A 255 -14.10 15.99 -9.23
CA ASN A 255 -12.83 16.58 -8.80
C ASN A 255 -11.56 15.93 -9.40
N VAL A 256 -11.63 15.45 -10.65
CA VAL A 256 -10.51 14.79 -11.33
C VAL A 256 -9.54 15.81 -11.91
N GLY A 257 -8.24 15.56 -11.72
CA GLY A 257 -7.19 16.34 -12.37
C GLY A 257 -7.24 16.17 -13.89
N VAL A 258 -7.51 17.24 -14.62
CA VAL A 258 -7.58 17.26 -16.09
C VAL A 258 -6.41 18.05 -16.68
N ASN A 259 -5.23 17.87 -16.09
CA ASN A 259 -4.00 18.45 -16.58
C ASN A 259 -3.75 17.99 -18.02
N PRO A 260 -3.60 18.89 -19.01
CA PRO A 260 -3.41 18.53 -20.41
C PRO A 260 -2.22 17.59 -20.66
N THR A 261 -1.25 17.57 -19.74
CA THR A 261 -0.10 16.65 -19.80
C THR A 261 -0.38 15.25 -19.23
N ARG A 262 -1.63 14.99 -18.82
CA ARG A 262 -2.15 13.74 -18.25
C ARG A 262 -3.42 13.24 -18.95
N THR A 263 -4.10 14.06 -19.75
CA THR A 263 -5.38 13.71 -20.40
C THR A 263 -5.26 12.77 -21.59
N GLY A 264 -4.06 12.27 -21.92
CA GLY A 264 -3.86 11.42 -23.10
C GLY A 264 -4.78 10.21 -23.16
N VAL A 265 -5.14 9.61 -22.01
CA VAL A 265 -6.13 8.51 -21.95
C VAL A 265 -7.52 8.95 -22.42
N ILE A 266 -7.94 10.15 -22.07
CA ILE A 266 -9.23 10.72 -22.49
C ILE A 266 -9.22 10.97 -23.98
N ASP A 267 -8.13 11.57 -24.49
CA ASP A 267 -7.97 11.88 -25.91
C ASP A 267 -8.00 10.59 -26.75
N ILE A 268 -7.31 9.54 -26.30
CA ILE A 268 -7.32 8.22 -26.95
C ILE A 268 -8.72 7.60 -26.92
N LEU A 269 -9.40 7.60 -25.77
CA LEU A 269 -10.73 7.02 -25.65
C LEU A 269 -11.77 7.78 -26.50
N GLN A 270 -11.71 9.11 -26.52
CA GLN A 270 -12.57 9.94 -27.37
C GLN A 270 -12.29 9.70 -28.87
N ASP A 271 -11.04 9.54 -29.28
CA ASP A 271 -10.72 9.13 -30.65
C ASP A 271 -11.24 7.71 -30.96
N MET A 272 -11.27 6.82 -29.97
CA MET A 272 -11.95 5.53 -30.09
C MET A 272 -13.49 5.64 -30.08
N GLY A 273 -14.07 6.82 -29.88
CA GLY A 273 -15.52 7.07 -29.92
C GLY A 273 -16.23 7.05 -28.56
N ALA A 274 -15.50 7.23 -27.46
CA ALA A 274 -16.06 7.31 -26.11
C ALA A 274 -16.88 8.60 -25.88
N ASP A 275 -18.04 8.49 -25.21
CA ASP A 275 -18.83 9.61 -24.67
C ASP A 275 -18.27 10.02 -23.30
N ILE A 276 -17.33 10.96 -23.33
CA ILE A 276 -16.70 11.56 -22.16
C ILE A 276 -16.83 13.08 -22.28
N SER A 277 -17.34 13.75 -21.26
CA SER A 277 -17.41 15.21 -21.19
C SER A 277 -16.93 15.77 -19.85
N PHE A 278 -16.32 16.95 -19.89
CA PHE A 278 -15.89 17.68 -18.70
C PHE A 278 -16.97 18.66 -18.22
N GLU A 279 -17.28 18.62 -16.93
CA GLU A 279 -18.19 19.50 -16.23
C GLU A 279 -17.44 20.28 -15.13
N ASN A 280 -17.95 21.45 -14.73
CA ASN A 280 -17.41 22.25 -13.62
C ASN A 280 -15.87 22.49 -13.63
N PRO A 281 -15.29 22.96 -14.76
CA PRO A 281 -13.86 23.20 -14.85
C PRO A 281 -13.41 24.31 -13.88
N ARG A 282 -12.31 24.05 -13.17
CA ARG A 282 -11.75 24.93 -12.14
C ARG A 282 -10.25 24.72 -11.98
N LEU A 283 -9.62 25.54 -11.15
CA LEU A 283 -8.22 25.39 -10.75
C LEU A 283 -8.12 25.08 -9.26
N LEU A 284 -7.32 24.08 -8.90
CA LEU A 284 -6.85 23.83 -7.54
C LEU A 284 -5.38 24.25 -7.47
N GLY A 285 -5.14 25.48 -7.01
CA GLY A 285 -3.83 26.12 -7.19
C GLY A 285 -3.52 26.32 -8.67
N GLN A 286 -2.51 25.61 -9.18
CA GLN A 286 -2.13 25.62 -10.61
C GLN A 286 -2.54 24.34 -11.36
N GLU A 287 -3.18 23.37 -10.70
CA GLU A 287 -3.68 22.15 -11.35
C GLU A 287 -5.11 22.36 -11.86
N PRO A 288 -5.39 22.10 -13.15
CA PRO A 288 -6.75 22.14 -13.68
C PRO A 288 -7.53 20.89 -13.30
N VAL A 289 -8.78 21.10 -12.92
CA VAL A 289 -9.68 20.09 -12.38
C VAL A 289 -11.05 20.23 -13.01
N ALA A 290 -11.70 19.11 -13.26
CA ALA A 290 -13.08 19.05 -13.73
C ALA A 290 -13.77 17.82 -13.14
N ASP A 291 -15.09 17.81 -13.19
CA ASP A 291 -15.86 16.58 -13.00
C ASP A 291 -15.98 15.90 -14.37
N ILE A 292 -15.85 14.58 -14.43
CA ILE A 292 -15.85 13.82 -15.68
C ILE A 292 -17.15 13.03 -15.76
N ARG A 293 -18.01 13.37 -16.71
CA ARG A 293 -19.22 12.61 -17.05
C ARG A 293 -18.85 11.58 -18.12
N VAL A 294 -19.21 10.32 -17.89
CA VAL A 294 -18.91 9.19 -18.78
C VAL A 294 -20.17 8.40 -19.03
N ARG A 295 -20.46 8.09 -20.30
CA ARG A 295 -21.60 7.23 -20.67
C ARG A 295 -21.17 6.04 -21.50
N SER A 296 -21.91 4.93 -21.37
CA SER A 296 -21.74 3.74 -22.20
C SER A 296 -21.57 4.07 -23.68
N SER A 297 -20.58 3.45 -24.32
CA SER A 297 -20.18 3.81 -25.69
C SER A 297 -19.68 2.59 -26.48
N GLN A 298 -19.91 2.59 -27.79
CA GLN A 298 -19.31 1.58 -28.68
C GLN A 298 -17.95 2.05 -29.18
N LEU A 299 -16.89 1.52 -28.58
CA LEU A 299 -15.52 1.85 -28.97
C LEU A 299 -15.14 1.24 -30.32
N GLN A 300 -14.31 1.95 -31.09
CA GLN A 300 -13.77 1.53 -32.39
C GLN A 300 -12.26 1.37 -32.32
N GLY A 301 -11.76 0.21 -32.75
CA GLY A 301 -10.34 -0.08 -32.77
C GLY A 301 -9.63 0.71 -33.87
N ARG A 302 -8.51 1.33 -33.52
CA ARG A 302 -7.70 2.17 -34.42
C ARG A 302 -6.25 2.32 -33.97
N PRO A 303 -5.33 2.81 -34.82
CA PRO A 303 -3.97 3.13 -34.38
C PRO A 303 -3.98 4.28 -33.37
N VAL A 304 -3.28 4.12 -32.25
CA VAL A 304 -3.08 5.17 -31.24
C VAL A 304 -1.98 6.12 -31.70
N ASP A 305 -2.20 7.43 -31.58
CA ASP A 305 -1.21 8.44 -31.89
C ASP A 305 0.02 8.32 -30.96
N PRO A 306 1.24 8.08 -31.49
CA PRO A 306 2.46 8.05 -30.69
C PRO A 306 2.71 9.34 -29.88
N GLY A 307 2.17 10.49 -30.32
CA GLY A 307 2.27 11.76 -29.60
C GLY A 307 1.55 11.78 -28.25
N LEU A 308 0.59 10.87 -28.02
CA LEU A 308 -0.16 10.75 -26.77
C LEU A 308 0.48 9.77 -25.78
N VAL A 309 1.48 9.00 -26.19
CA VAL A 309 2.09 7.94 -25.36
C VAL A 309 2.66 8.47 -24.07
N SER A 310 3.41 9.58 -24.10
CA SER A 310 4.00 10.17 -22.90
C SER A 310 2.95 10.73 -21.93
N LEU A 311 1.77 11.08 -22.45
CA LEU A 311 0.66 11.69 -21.71
C LEU A 311 -0.27 10.63 -21.08
N ALA A 312 -0.22 9.39 -21.56
CA ALA A 312 -1.04 8.26 -21.13
C ALA A 312 -0.23 7.03 -20.71
N ILE A 313 1.08 7.17 -20.47
CA ILE A 313 2.02 6.04 -20.29
C ILE A 313 1.59 5.09 -19.16
N ASP A 314 0.87 5.60 -18.19
CA ASP A 314 0.43 4.89 -17.01
C ASP A 314 -0.96 4.26 -17.22
N GLU A 315 -1.70 4.65 -18.25
CA GLU A 315 -3.06 4.22 -18.57
C GLU A 315 -3.10 3.15 -19.67
N PHE A 316 -1.97 2.76 -20.25
CA PHE A 316 -1.95 1.70 -21.26
C PHE A 316 -2.54 0.36 -20.80
N PRO A 317 -2.36 -0.13 -19.55
CA PRO A 317 -3.03 -1.35 -19.10
C PRO A 317 -4.56 -1.29 -19.29
N VAL A 318 -5.20 -0.18 -18.92
CA VAL A 318 -6.64 -0.01 -19.09
C VAL A 318 -7.00 0.25 -20.57
N LEU A 319 -6.17 0.94 -21.35
CA LEU A 319 -6.38 1.11 -22.80
C LEU A 319 -6.29 -0.21 -23.59
N PHE A 320 -5.45 -1.16 -23.16
CA PHE A 320 -5.40 -2.51 -23.75
C PHE A 320 -6.74 -3.24 -23.54
N VAL A 321 -7.35 -3.09 -22.37
CA VAL A 321 -8.71 -3.60 -22.11
C VAL A 321 -9.75 -2.87 -22.96
N ALA A 322 -9.66 -1.54 -23.07
CA ALA A 322 -10.55 -0.76 -23.95
C ALA A 322 -10.49 -1.26 -25.40
N ALA A 323 -9.29 -1.55 -25.90
CA ALA A 323 -9.08 -2.14 -27.22
C ALA A 323 -9.67 -3.54 -27.35
N ALA A 324 -9.62 -4.35 -26.29
CA ALA A 324 -10.21 -5.69 -26.27
C ALA A 324 -11.75 -5.68 -26.40
N PHE A 325 -12.40 -4.61 -25.91
CA PHE A 325 -13.85 -4.39 -26.06
C PHE A 325 -14.23 -3.58 -27.32
N ALA A 326 -13.26 -3.03 -28.05
CA ALA A 326 -13.53 -2.21 -29.22
C ALA A 326 -13.90 -3.04 -30.46
N ARG A 327 -14.66 -2.46 -31.40
CA ARG A 327 -14.89 -3.08 -32.71
C ARG A 327 -13.66 -2.92 -33.59
N GLY A 328 -13.05 -4.03 -33.99
CA GLY A 328 -11.89 -4.04 -34.91
C GLY A 328 -10.58 -4.23 -34.15
N LYS A 329 -9.46 -3.73 -34.70
CA LYS A 329 -8.14 -3.84 -34.08
C LYS A 329 -7.59 -2.48 -33.68
N THR A 330 -6.93 -2.41 -32.54
CA THR A 330 -6.20 -1.24 -32.05
C THR A 330 -4.71 -1.52 -32.10
N THR A 331 -3.94 -0.56 -32.63
CA THR A 331 -2.48 -0.69 -32.73
C THR A 331 -1.81 0.32 -31.81
N PHE A 332 -0.96 -0.17 -30.92
CA PHE A 332 -0.11 0.62 -30.04
C PHE A 332 1.34 0.55 -30.52
N THR A 333 1.98 1.70 -30.72
CA THR A 333 3.38 1.83 -31.16
C THR A 333 4.11 2.88 -30.34
N GLY A 334 5.41 2.71 -30.11
CA GLY A 334 6.22 3.66 -29.33
C GLY A 334 6.06 3.49 -27.82
N ILE A 335 5.60 2.32 -27.36
CA ILE A 335 5.25 2.06 -25.96
C ILE A 335 6.28 1.21 -25.22
N GLY A 336 7.49 1.02 -25.75
CA GLY A 336 8.54 0.16 -25.18
C GLY A 336 8.94 0.50 -23.73
N GLU A 337 8.76 1.76 -23.28
CA GLU A 337 8.98 2.15 -21.88
C GLU A 337 8.06 1.43 -20.88
N LEU A 338 6.96 0.82 -21.35
CA LEU A 338 6.09 -0.02 -20.52
C LEU A 338 6.74 -1.33 -20.06
N ARG A 339 7.81 -1.79 -20.73
CA ARG A 339 8.50 -3.04 -20.39
C ARG A 339 9.37 -2.94 -19.14
N VAL A 340 9.71 -1.71 -18.72
CA VAL A 340 10.65 -1.42 -17.62
C VAL A 340 9.97 -0.69 -16.45
N LYS A 341 8.67 -0.93 -16.28
CA LYS A 341 7.82 -0.39 -15.21
C LYS A 341 7.89 -1.29 -13.98
N GLU A 342 6.83 -1.36 -13.18
CA GLU A 342 6.67 -2.29 -12.07
C GLU A 342 6.84 -3.74 -12.51
N SER A 343 6.34 -4.07 -13.71
CA SER A 343 6.55 -5.29 -14.47
C SER A 343 6.71 -4.99 -15.98
N ASP A 344 6.87 -6.01 -16.82
CA ASP A 344 6.71 -5.85 -18.26
C ASP A 344 5.22 -5.77 -18.61
N ARG A 345 4.68 -4.54 -18.62
CA ARG A 345 3.24 -4.30 -18.82
C ARG A 345 2.74 -4.74 -20.18
N ILE A 346 3.58 -4.73 -21.22
CA ILE A 346 3.16 -5.17 -22.56
C ILE A 346 2.95 -6.69 -22.54
N ALA A 347 3.94 -7.42 -22.05
CA ALA A 347 3.89 -8.88 -21.98
C ALA A 347 2.75 -9.36 -21.06
N ALA A 348 2.64 -8.80 -19.86
CA ALA A 348 1.62 -9.20 -18.89
C ALA A 348 0.19 -8.91 -19.38
N MET A 349 -0.07 -7.74 -19.98
CA MET A 349 -1.38 -7.46 -20.57
C MET A 349 -1.69 -8.38 -21.75
N ALA A 350 -0.71 -8.67 -22.61
CA ALA A 350 -0.90 -9.56 -23.75
C ALA A 350 -1.17 -11.01 -23.30
N GLU A 351 -0.45 -11.51 -22.30
CA GLU A 351 -0.66 -12.82 -21.69
C GLU A 351 -2.06 -12.93 -21.09
N GLY A 352 -2.46 -12.01 -20.20
CA GLY A 352 -3.75 -12.08 -19.54
C GLY A 352 -4.92 -11.91 -20.51
N LEU A 353 -4.82 -11.01 -21.50
CA LEU A 353 -5.85 -10.87 -22.53
C LEU A 353 -5.99 -12.15 -23.39
N ARG A 354 -4.88 -12.80 -23.76
CA ARG A 354 -4.92 -14.11 -24.45
C ARG A 354 -5.57 -15.19 -23.59
N ALA A 355 -5.29 -15.21 -22.28
CA ALA A 355 -5.92 -16.14 -21.34
C ALA A 355 -7.43 -15.94 -21.23
N LEU A 356 -7.92 -14.71 -21.43
CA LEU A 356 -9.34 -14.36 -21.50
C LEU A 356 -9.93 -14.42 -22.92
N GLY A 357 -9.23 -15.05 -23.87
CA GLY A 357 -9.75 -15.32 -25.21
C GLY A 357 -9.54 -14.21 -26.26
N ILE A 358 -8.77 -13.18 -25.96
CA ILE A 358 -8.52 -12.05 -26.86
C ILE A 358 -7.22 -12.25 -27.64
N PHE A 359 -7.27 -12.04 -28.96
CA PHE A 359 -6.09 -12.15 -29.80
C PHE A 359 -5.22 -10.90 -29.69
N VAL A 360 -3.98 -11.07 -29.20
CA VAL A 360 -3.01 -10.00 -29.03
C VAL A 360 -1.69 -10.38 -29.69
N GLU A 361 -1.18 -9.52 -30.56
CA GLU A 361 0.15 -9.62 -31.16
C GLU A 361 1.07 -8.60 -30.47
N GLU A 362 2.16 -9.06 -29.84
CA GLU A 362 3.11 -8.15 -29.19
C GLU A 362 4.37 -7.95 -30.04
N SER A 363 5.00 -6.80 -29.88
CA SER A 363 6.32 -6.50 -30.42
C SER A 363 7.16 -5.79 -29.36
N GLU A 364 8.46 -5.61 -29.59
CA GLU A 364 9.37 -4.98 -28.63
C GLU A 364 8.87 -3.58 -28.18
N ASP A 365 8.31 -2.80 -29.10
CA ASP A 365 7.89 -1.41 -28.89
C ASP A 365 6.37 -1.20 -29.07
N GLY A 366 5.57 -2.26 -28.97
CA GLY A 366 4.15 -2.16 -29.30
C GLY A 366 3.32 -3.41 -29.07
N ALA A 367 2.04 -3.28 -29.39
CA ALA A 367 1.09 -4.38 -29.46
C ALA A 367 -0.06 -4.07 -30.41
N VAL A 368 -0.68 -5.12 -30.97
CA VAL A 368 -1.95 -5.06 -31.70
C VAL A 368 -2.96 -5.89 -30.94
N VAL A 369 -4.03 -5.27 -30.47
CA VAL A 369 -5.14 -5.93 -29.77
C VAL A 369 -6.33 -6.01 -30.72
N HIS A 370 -6.84 -7.22 -30.95
CA HIS A 370 -8.01 -7.46 -31.78
C HIS A 370 -9.23 -7.60 -30.87
N GLY A 371 -10.14 -6.63 -30.94
CA GLY A 371 -11.31 -6.60 -30.07
C GLY A 371 -12.28 -7.74 -30.33
N GLY A 372 -12.92 -8.20 -29.27
CA GLY A 372 -13.71 -9.42 -29.23
C GLY A 372 -14.52 -9.55 -27.95
N ARG A 373 -14.79 -10.79 -27.54
CA ARG A 373 -15.49 -11.09 -26.28
C ARG A 373 -14.54 -11.76 -25.32
N LEU A 374 -14.48 -11.24 -24.11
CA LEU A 374 -13.66 -11.84 -23.05
C LEU A 374 -14.43 -13.01 -22.43
N THR A 375 -13.75 -14.14 -22.26
CA THR A 375 -14.27 -15.29 -21.52
C THR A 375 -13.92 -15.19 -20.04
N GLY A 376 -14.46 -16.08 -19.20
CA GLY A 376 -13.94 -16.28 -17.85
C GLY A 376 -12.54 -16.91 -17.84
N GLY A 377 -11.85 -16.87 -16.70
CA GLY A 377 -10.50 -17.43 -16.58
C GLY A 377 -9.73 -16.98 -15.34
N SER A 378 -8.41 -17.07 -15.40
CA SER A 378 -7.49 -16.58 -14.37
C SER A 378 -6.37 -15.80 -15.03
N VAL A 379 -5.95 -14.68 -14.42
CA VAL A 379 -4.89 -13.81 -14.90
C VAL A 379 -4.00 -13.35 -13.75
N GLY A 380 -2.71 -13.17 -13.99
CA GLY A 380 -1.77 -12.64 -13.00
C GLY A 380 -1.61 -11.13 -13.11
N SER A 381 -1.51 -10.42 -11.98
CA SER A 381 -1.11 -9.01 -11.97
C SER A 381 0.40 -8.81 -12.15
N HIS A 382 1.20 -9.84 -11.84
CA HIS A 382 2.65 -9.78 -11.74
C HIS A 382 3.15 -8.72 -10.73
N GLY A 383 2.39 -8.49 -9.66
CA GLY A 383 2.68 -7.45 -8.67
C GLY A 383 2.46 -6.03 -9.19
N ASP A 384 1.85 -5.84 -10.37
CA ASP A 384 1.53 -4.53 -10.92
C ASP A 384 0.07 -4.15 -10.66
N HIS A 385 -0.08 -3.13 -9.81
CA HIS A 385 -1.36 -2.57 -9.42
C HIS A 385 -2.27 -2.17 -10.59
N ARG A 386 -1.71 -1.68 -11.70
CA ARG A 386 -2.49 -1.23 -12.86
C ARG A 386 -3.00 -2.38 -13.69
N ILE A 387 -2.23 -3.46 -13.77
CA ILE A 387 -2.63 -4.70 -14.44
C ILE A 387 -3.76 -5.36 -13.65
N ALA A 388 -3.62 -5.43 -12.32
CA ALA A 388 -4.67 -5.94 -11.44
C ALA A 388 -6.00 -5.19 -11.62
N MET A 389 -5.98 -3.86 -11.54
CA MET A 389 -7.18 -3.04 -11.71
C MET A 389 -7.75 -3.09 -13.14
N ALA A 390 -6.89 -3.13 -14.17
CA ALA A 390 -7.33 -3.25 -15.56
C ALA A 390 -8.08 -4.57 -15.80
N PHE A 391 -7.55 -5.70 -15.32
CA PHE A 391 -8.23 -6.98 -15.45
C PHE A 391 -9.47 -7.09 -14.56
N ALA A 392 -9.50 -6.44 -13.40
CA ALA A 392 -10.71 -6.37 -12.58
C ALA A 392 -11.86 -5.65 -13.33
N VAL A 393 -11.56 -4.55 -14.03
CA VAL A 393 -12.53 -3.87 -14.90
C VAL A 393 -12.92 -4.76 -16.09
N ALA A 394 -11.95 -5.40 -16.73
CA ALA A 394 -12.21 -6.31 -17.85
C ALA A 394 -13.14 -7.47 -17.46
N ALA A 395 -12.93 -8.03 -16.27
CA ALA A 395 -13.68 -9.15 -15.73
C ALA A 395 -15.15 -8.81 -15.44
N ALA A 396 -15.43 -7.56 -15.04
CA ALA A 396 -16.81 -7.12 -14.81
C ALA A 396 -17.66 -7.28 -16.08
N ALA A 397 -17.09 -7.03 -17.26
CA ALA A 397 -17.76 -7.13 -18.56
C ALA A 397 -17.44 -8.42 -19.34
N ALA A 398 -16.82 -9.42 -18.71
CA ALA A 398 -16.53 -10.71 -19.34
C ALA A 398 -17.77 -11.63 -19.39
N GLU A 399 -17.76 -12.67 -20.25
CA GLU A 399 -18.84 -13.66 -20.34
C GLU A 399 -18.85 -14.65 -19.16
N GLY A 400 -17.80 -14.69 -18.34
CA GLY A 400 -17.68 -15.58 -17.20
C GLY A 400 -16.81 -14.99 -16.09
N PRO A 401 -16.79 -15.63 -14.90
CA PRO A 401 -16.01 -15.14 -13.76
C PRO A 401 -14.51 -15.17 -14.04
N VAL A 402 -13.78 -14.22 -13.47
CA VAL A 402 -12.32 -14.11 -13.60
C VAL A 402 -11.69 -13.97 -12.22
N THR A 403 -10.62 -14.73 -11.99
CA THR A 403 -9.72 -14.52 -10.86
C THR A 403 -8.52 -13.69 -11.32
N VAL A 404 -8.29 -12.56 -10.66
CA VAL A 404 -7.09 -11.72 -10.83
C VAL A 404 -6.16 -11.98 -9.66
N GLN A 405 -4.99 -12.55 -9.92
CA GLN A 405 -4.06 -12.99 -8.89
C GLN A 405 -3.08 -11.89 -8.48
N ASP A 406 -2.56 -11.96 -7.26
CA ASP A 406 -1.49 -11.10 -6.72
C ASP A 406 -1.86 -9.60 -6.67
N VAL A 407 -3.02 -9.27 -6.11
CA VAL A 407 -3.58 -7.90 -6.16
C VAL A 407 -3.16 -6.99 -5.01
N ASP A 408 -2.24 -7.42 -4.15
CA ASP A 408 -1.82 -6.65 -2.95
C ASP A 408 -1.27 -5.27 -3.31
N ALA A 409 -0.66 -5.12 -4.49
CA ALA A 409 -0.12 -3.84 -4.96
C ALA A 409 -1.19 -2.76 -5.24
N VAL A 410 -2.48 -3.10 -5.32
CA VAL A 410 -3.55 -2.14 -5.68
C VAL A 410 -3.63 -0.96 -4.69
N ASP A 411 -3.44 -1.23 -3.40
CA ASP A 411 -3.51 -0.20 -2.35
C ASP A 411 -2.37 0.83 -2.44
N THR A 412 -1.32 0.57 -3.24
CA THR A 412 -0.25 1.55 -3.50
C THR A 412 -0.74 2.79 -4.25
N SER A 413 -1.81 2.68 -5.04
CA SER A 413 -2.35 3.81 -5.83
C SER A 413 -3.85 4.04 -5.74
N PHE A 414 -4.62 3.00 -5.42
CA PHE A 414 -6.07 3.10 -5.29
C PHE A 414 -6.53 2.36 -4.04
N PRO A 415 -6.19 2.86 -2.84
CA PRO A 415 -6.72 2.32 -1.60
C PRO A 415 -8.25 2.39 -1.64
N GLY A 416 -8.90 1.27 -1.34
CA GLY A 416 -10.37 1.16 -1.40
C GLY A 416 -10.94 0.90 -2.80
N PHE A 417 -10.11 0.48 -3.77
CA PHE A 417 -10.56 0.13 -5.13
C PHE A 417 -11.78 -0.80 -5.14
N VAL A 418 -11.75 -1.90 -4.38
CA VAL A 418 -12.86 -2.86 -4.31
C VAL A 418 -14.16 -2.19 -3.86
N THR A 419 -14.10 -1.35 -2.82
CA THR A 419 -15.26 -0.59 -2.33
C THR A 419 -15.78 0.38 -3.39
N GLY A 420 -14.86 1.09 -4.08
CA GLY A 420 -15.20 2.00 -5.16
C GLY A 420 -15.92 1.27 -6.31
N MET A 421 -15.36 0.16 -6.79
CA MET A 421 -15.97 -0.61 -7.88
C MET A 421 -17.31 -1.24 -7.47
N ARG A 422 -17.45 -1.73 -6.23
CA ARG A 422 -18.74 -2.19 -5.70
C ARG A 422 -19.80 -1.10 -5.66
N SER A 423 -19.42 0.13 -5.32
CA SER A 423 -20.34 1.27 -5.31
C SER A 423 -20.89 1.62 -6.70
N LEU A 424 -20.18 1.19 -7.76
CA LEU A 424 -20.61 1.32 -9.16
C LEU A 424 -21.48 0.15 -9.63
N GLY A 425 -21.63 -0.91 -8.83
CA GLY A 425 -22.36 -2.13 -9.20
C GLY A 425 -21.48 -3.28 -9.69
N VAL A 426 -20.14 -3.17 -9.61
CA VAL A 426 -19.24 -4.26 -9.97
C VAL A 426 -19.22 -5.32 -8.87
N ASN A 427 -19.48 -6.57 -9.26
CA ASN A 427 -19.40 -7.74 -8.38
C ASN A 427 -17.95 -8.21 -8.27
N ILE A 428 -17.17 -7.49 -7.48
CA ILE A 428 -15.79 -7.82 -7.14
C ILE A 428 -15.70 -8.25 -5.68
N GLU A 429 -14.97 -9.31 -5.43
CA GLU A 429 -14.57 -9.75 -4.11
C GLU A 429 -13.04 -9.75 -4.06
N ALA A 430 -12.47 -9.09 -3.05
CA ALA A 430 -11.15 -9.49 -2.62
C ALA A 430 -11.30 -10.84 -1.95
N ALA A 431 -10.83 -11.90 -2.60
CA ALA A 431 -10.62 -13.18 -1.95
C ALA A 431 -9.46 -12.95 -0.97
N GLY A 432 -9.82 -12.39 0.20
CA GLY A 432 -8.95 -12.34 1.34
C GLY A 432 -8.64 -13.76 1.78
N VAL A 433 -7.45 -13.96 2.32
CA VAL A 433 -7.17 -15.15 3.11
C VAL A 433 -8.23 -15.21 4.21
N PRO A 434 -9.10 -16.23 4.26
CA PRO A 434 -10.18 -16.25 5.24
C PRO A 434 -9.58 -16.30 6.65
N VAL A 435 -10.14 -15.48 7.55
CA VAL A 435 -9.68 -15.39 8.93
C VAL A 435 -10.76 -15.88 9.87
N ILE A 436 -10.38 -16.79 10.77
CA ILE A 436 -11.15 -17.13 11.96
C ILE A 436 -10.42 -16.54 13.16
N THR A 437 -11.07 -15.66 13.91
CA THR A 437 -10.52 -15.17 15.18
C THR A 437 -11.12 -15.96 16.35
N ILE A 438 -10.28 -16.31 17.33
CA ILE A 438 -10.70 -16.98 18.56
C ILE A 438 -10.18 -16.17 19.75
N ASP A 439 -11.00 -15.24 20.20
CA ASP A 439 -10.71 -14.38 21.34
C ASP A 439 -11.28 -14.96 22.64
N GLY A 440 -10.70 -14.56 23.77
CA GLY A 440 -11.25 -14.89 25.09
C GLY A 440 -10.26 -14.77 26.23
N PRO A 441 -10.73 -14.90 27.49
CA PRO A 441 -9.90 -14.78 28.67
C PRO A 441 -8.81 -15.85 28.72
N VAL A 442 -7.82 -15.64 29.59
CA VAL A 442 -6.79 -16.67 29.84
C VAL A 442 -7.44 -17.90 30.46
N GLY A 443 -7.01 -19.08 30.03
CA GLY A 443 -7.52 -20.36 30.54
C GLY A 443 -8.83 -20.86 29.90
N SER A 444 -9.43 -20.10 28.97
CA SER A 444 -10.63 -20.55 28.23
C SER A 444 -10.38 -21.75 27.31
N GLY A 445 -9.12 -22.01 26.95
CA GLY A 445 -8.75 -23.07 26.01
C GLY A 445 -8.50 -22.60 24.57
N LYS A 446 -8.60 -21.28 24.31
CA LYS A 446 -8.48 -20.69 22.95
C LYS A 446 -7.29 -21.19 22.13
N GLY A 447 -6.06 -21.16 22.66
CA GLY A 447 -4.89 -21.59 21.90
C GLY A 447 -4.86 -23.09 21.59
N THR A 448 -5.57 -23.92 22.36
CA THR A 448 -5.73 -25.35 22.03
C THR A 448 -6.78 -25.54 20.94
N ILE A 449 -7.91 -24.83 21.05
CA ILE A 449 -8.99 -24.86 20.06
C ILE A 449 -8.52 -24.28 18.72
N ALA A 450 -7.85 -23.13 18.73
CA ALA A 450 -7.30 -22.49 17.53
C ALA A 450 -6.33 -23.40 16.77
N ARG A 451 -5.46 -24.13 17.48
CA ARG A 451 -4.61 -25.16 16.88
C ARG A 451 -5.42 -26.30 16.27
N GLY A 452 -6.44 -26.79 16.97
CA GLY A 452 -7.33 -27.84 16.47
C GLY A 452 -8.02 -27.42 15.17
N VAL A 453 -8.59 -26.22 15.15
CA VAL A 453 -9.26 -25.63 13.98
C VAL A 453 -8.27 -25.42 12.83
N ALA A 454 -7.13 -24.78 13.08
CA ALA A 454 -6.10 -24.53 12.07
C ALA A 454 -5.61 -25.84 11.43
N ARG A 455 -5.33 -26.85 12.26
CA ARG A 455 -4.90 -28.18 11.79
C ARG A 455 -5.97 -28.88 10.96
N ALA A 456 -7.23 -28.81 11.38
CA ALA A 456 -8.33 -29.45 10.66
C ALA A 456 -8.60 -28.79 9.30
N LEU A 457 -8.43 -27.46 9.20
CA LEU A 457 -8.61 -26.71 7.95
C LEU A 457 -7.34 -26.68 7.07
N GLY A 458 -6.17 -27.03 7.61
CA GLY A 458 -4.88 -26.84 6.94
C GLY A 458 -4.48 -25.37 6.84
N TRP A 459 -4.98 -24.52 7.74
CA TRP A 459 -4.76 -23.07 7.75
C TRP A 459 -3.57 -22.68 8.63
N HIS A 460 -3.03 -21.48 8.42
CA HIS A 460 -2.01 -20.90 9.27
C HIS A 460 -2.56 -20.54 10.65
N LEU A 461 -1.68 -20.49 11.66
CA LEU A 461 -2.01 -20.13 13.03
C LEU A 461 -1.22 -18.89 13.47
N LEU A 462 -1.90 -17.94 14.12
CA LEU A 462 -1.28 -16.85 14.85
C LEU A 462 -1.63 -16.94 16.34
N ASP A 463 -0.64 -17.19 17.20
CA ASP A 463 -0.73 -16.92 18.65
C ASP A 463 -0.23 -15.51 18.92
N SER A 464 -1.17 -14.55 18.94
CA SER A 464 -0.83 -13.15 19.24
C SER A 464 -0.21 -13.00 20.63
N GLY A 465 -0.62 -13.84 21.60
CA GLY A 465 -0.04 -13.85 22.93
C GLY A 465 1.45 -14.22 22.91
N ALA A 466 1.92 -15.03 21.97
CA ALA A 466 3.33 -15.39 21.83
C ALA A 466 4.17 -14.17 21.43
N LEU A 467 3.66 -13.30 20.55
CA LEU A 467 4.36 -12.08 20.13
C LEU A 467 4.62 -11.14 21.32
N TYR A 468 3.61 -10.90 22.16
CA TYR A 468 3.80 -10.08 23.37
C TYR A 468 4.76 -10.74 24.37
N ARG A 469 4.76 -12.07 24.48
CA ARG A 469 5.73 -12.81 25.32
C ARG A 469 7.14 -12.74 24.75
N LEU A 470 7.31 -12.70 23.43
CA LEU A 470 8.60 -12.51 22.76
C LEU A 470 9.15 -11.11 23.01
N VAL A 471 8.33 -10.07 22.91
CA VAL A 471 8.75 -8.70 23.28
C VAL A 471 9.14 -8.63 24.75
N ALA A 472 8.35 -9.22 25.65
CA ALA A 472 8.68 -9.29 27.06
C ALA A 472 10.00 -10.04 27.31
N LEU A 473 10.21 -11.19 26.67
CA LEU A 473 11.46 -11.96 26.77
C LEU A 473 12.65 -11.16 26.23
N ALA A 474 12.50 -10.47 25.09
CA ALA A 474 13.53 -9.62 24.52
C ALA A 474 13.90 -8.47 25.46
N ALA A 475 12.90 -7.83 26.08
CA ALA A 475 13.11 -6.78 27.06
C ALA A 475 13.86 -7.29 28.30
N LEU A 476 13.44 -8.42 28.87
CA LEU A 476 14.09 -9.05 30.02
C LEU A 476 15.55 -9.43 29.73
N ARG A 477 15.82 -10.02 28.56
CA ARG A 477 17.18 -10.39 28.13
C ARG A 477 18.09 -9.17 27.94
N ARG A 478 17.52 -8.03 27.54
CA ARG A 478 18.26 -6.78 27.26
C ARG A 478 18.24 -5.79 28.42
N GLY A 479 17.61 -6.13 29.54
CA GLY A 479 17.50 -5.26 30.72
C GLY A 479 16.64 -4.01 30.48
N VAL A 480 15.68 -4.06 29.55
CA VAL A 480 14.74 -2.98 29.27
C VAL A 480 13.57 -3.06 30.25
N ASP A 481 13.20 -1.92 30.85
CA ASP A 481 12.05 -1.84 31.74
C ASP A 481 10.75 -2.07 30.95
N LEU A 482 9.85 -2.90 31.49
CA LEU A 482 8.57 -3.21 30.87
C LEU A 482 7.55 -2.07 30.95
N ASP A 483 7.86 -0.98 31.67
CA ASP A 483 7.07 0.26 31.64
C ASP A 483 7.66 1.31 30.67
N ASP A 484 8.86 1.07 30.11
CA ASP A 484 9.51 1.96 29.15
C ASP A 484 8.94 1.74 27.73
N THR A 485 7.92 2.52 27.40
CA THR A 485 7.16 2.37 26.16
C THR A 485 8.03 2.53 24.91
N ASP A 486 8.91 3.53 24.89
CA ASP A 486 9.69 3.88 23.70
C ASP A 486 10.69 2.76 23.35
N ASN A 487 11.36 2.20 24.36
CA ASN A 487 12.28 1.09 24.16
C ASN A 487 11.54 -0.21 23.82
N LEU A 488 10.35 -0.45 24.38
CA LEU A 488 9.51 -1.58 23.99
C LEU A 488 9.03 -1.49 22.53
N VAL A 489 8.67 -0.30 22.05
CA VAL A 489 8.32 -0.06 20.64
C VAL A 489 9.51 -0.34 19.74
N ALA A 490 10.71 0.12 20.12
CA ALA A 490 11.93 -0.15 19.36
C ALA A 490 12.26 -1.65 19.29
N LEU A 491 11.99 -2.41 20.36
CA LEU A 491 12.14 -3.86 20.38
C LEU A 491 11.09 -4.55 19.51
N ALA A 492 9.82 -4.15 19.59
CA ALA A 492 8.72 -4.71 18.81
C ALA A 492 8.96 -4.53 17.29
N ASN A 493 9.38 -3.35 16.86
CA ASN A 493 9.67 -3.05 15.45
C ASN A 493 10.85 -3.84 14.86
N ARG A 494 11.73 -4.39 15.72
CA ARG A 494 12.93 -5.14 15.32
C ARG A 494 12.90 -6.59 15.79
N LEU A 495 11.71 -7.09 16.12
CA LEU A 495 11.56 -8.42 16.68
C LEU A 495 11.82 -9.48 15.59
N ASP A 496 13.00 -10.10 15.60
CA ASP A 496 13.33 -11.25 14.74
C ASP A 496 12.69 -12.52 15.33
N ALA A 497 11.37 -12.62 15.14
CA ALA A 497 10.57 -13.76 15.56
C ALA A 497 10.29 -14.68 14.39
N ARG A 498 10.51 -15.99 14.57
CA ARG A 498 10.11 -17.03 13.60
C ARG A 498 9.26 -18.08 14.28
N PHE A 499 8.25 -18.54 13.57
CA PHE A 499 7.32 -19.56 14.03
C PHE A 499 7.37 -20.72 13.04
N GLY A 500 7.38 -21.94 13.55
CA GLY A 500 7.40 -23.15 12.75
C GLY A 500 7.01 -24.36 13.58
N SER A 501 7.27 -25.54 13.03
CA SER A 501 7.08 -26.82 13.70
C SER A 501 8.29 -27.71 13.51
N ASP A 502 8.54 -28.62 14.43
CA ASP A 502 9.52 -29.69 14.23
C ASP A 502 8.95 -30.86 13.41
N GLU A 503 9.77 -31.90 13.21
CA GLU A 503 9.43 -33.08 12.40
C GLU A 503 8.23 -33.87 12.95
N ASP A 504 7.95 -33.73 14.25
CA ASP A 504 6.79 -34.33 14.92
C ASP A 504 5.54 -33.43 14.86
N GLY A 505 5.67 -32.25 14.25
CA GLY A 505 4.60 -31.26 14.14
C GLY A 505 4.40 -30.43 15.41
N GLU A 506 5.33 -30.48 16.37
CA GLU A 506 5.27 -29.67 17.59
C GLU A 506 5.76 -28.25 17.32
N GLU A 507 5.07 -27.27 17.90
CA GLU A 507 5.34 -25.85 17.68
C GLU A 507 6.73 -25.45 18.15
N ARG A 508 7.44 -24.69 17.31
CA ARG A 508 8.76 -24.12 17.58
C ARG A 508 8.75 -22.62 17.31
N ILE A 509 9.30 -21.87 18.26
CA ILE A 509 9.35 -20.41 18.23
C ILE A 509 10.79 -19.97 18.44
N TRP A 510 11.31 -19.16 17.53
CA TRP A 510 12.65 -18.61 17.60
C TRP A 510 12.63 -17.11 17.81
N LEU A 511 13.61 -16.61 18.56
CA LEU A 511 13.89 -15.19 18.76
C LEU A 511 15.39 -14.97 18.57
N ASP A 512 15.77 -14.04 17.69
CA ASP A 512 17.17 -13.75 17.34
C ASP A 512 17.93 -15.06 16.95
N GLY A 513 17.25 -15.94 16.18
CA GLY A 513 17.79 -17.24 15.74
C GLY A 513 17.85 -18.35 16.80
N GLN A 514 17.41 -18.13 18.03
CA GLN A 514 17.43 -19.13 19.13
C GLN A 514 16.03 -19.69 19.41
N ASP A 515 15.91 -21.02 19.61
CA ASP A 515 14.64 -21.63 20.06
C ASP A 515 14.32 -21.13 21.48
N VAL A 516 13.18 -20.46 21.60
CA VAL A 516 12.65 -19.88 22.84
C VAL A 516 11.29 -20.44 23.22
N THR A 517 10.85 -21.55 22.59
CA THR A 517 9.54 -22.18 22.80
C THR A 517 9.22 -22.40 24.27
N ALA A 518 10.17 -22.96 25.03
CA ALA A 518 10.00 -23.18 26.46
C ALA A 518 10.11 -21.89 27.27
N ALA A 519 11.00 -20.97 26.87
CA ALA A 519 11.28 -19.74 27.60
C ALA A 519 10.07 -18.80 27.62
N ILE A 520 9.37 -18.64 26.49
CA ILE A 520 8.19 -17.77 26.41
C ILE A 520 6.98 -18.33 27.17
N ARG A 521 6.99 -19.60 27.58
CA ARG A 521 5.90 -20.25 28.33
C ARG A 521 6.09 -20.19 29.84
N ASN A 522 7.16 -19.55 30.32
CA ASN A 522 7.38 -19.35 31.75
C ASN A 522 6.45 -18.25 32.34
N GLU A 523 6.37 -18.21 33.67
CA GLU A 523 5.47 -17.29 34.38
C GLU A 523 5.89 -15.82 34.24
N GLU A 524 7.20 -15.56 34.20
CA GLU A 524 7.77 -14.22 34.08
C GLU A 524 7.45 -13.57 32.72
N CYS A 525 7.62 -14.29 31.61
CA CYS A 525 7.23 -13.82 30.28
C CYS A 525 5.69 -13.68 30.17
N GLY A 526 4.93 -14.58 30.80
CA GLY A 526 3.48 -14.51 30.84
C GLY A 526 2.95 -13.26 31.57
N ALA A 527 3.57 -12.89 32.69
CA ALA A 527 3.28 -11.65 33.40
C ALA A 527 3.76 -10.42 32.60
N GLY A 528 4.96 -10.49 32.03
CA GLY A 528 5.53 -9.42 31.22
C GLY A 528 4.70 -9.09 29.99
N ALA A 529 4.20 -10.10 29.27
CA ALA A 529 3.32 -9.89 28.11
C ALA A 529 2.05 -9.10 28.45
N SER A 530 1.50 -9.28 29.64
CA SER A 530 0.32 -8.52 30.08
C SER A 530 0.63 -7.04 30.29
N ARG A 531 1.84 -6.71 30.73
CA ARG A 531 2.32 -5.32 30.88
C ARG A 531 2.60 -4.72 29.51
N VAL A 532 3.37 -5.41 28.68
CA VAL A 532 3.70 -4.99 27.30
C VAL A 532 2.42 -4.71 26.49
N ALA A 533 1.43 -5.60 26.55
CA ALA A 533 0.17 -5.45 25.82
C ALA A 533 -0.73 -4.32 26.35
N ALA A 534 -0.40 -3.68 27.47
CA ALA A 534 -1.12 -2.50 27.96
C ALA A 534 -0.69 -1.20 27.27
N HIS A 535 0.46 -1.19 26.56
CA HIS A 535 0.98 -0.03 25.85
C HIS A 535 0.44 0.01 24.42
N GLN A 536 -0.44 0.96 24.10
CA GLN A 536 -0.98 1.11 22.75
C GLN A 536 0.12 1.27 21.67
N PRO A 537 1.18 2.09 21.85
CA PRO A 537 2.24 2.21 20.84
C PRO A 537 2.95 0.89 20.52
N VAL A 538 3.08 -0.01 21.50
CA VAL A 538 3.68 -1.33 21.28
C VAL A 538 2.74 -2.24 20.49
N ARG A 539 1.43 -2.13 20.70
CA ARG A 539 0.42 -2.83 19.89
C ARG A 539 0.47 -2.35 18.44
N ASP A 540 0.55 -1.03 18.23
CA ASP A 540 0.67 -0.43 16.89
C ASP A 540 1.94 -0.94 16.17
N ALA A 541 3.06 -1.02 16.89
CA ALA A 541 4.32 -1.58 16.37
C ALA A 541 4.22 -3.06 15.97
N LEU A 542 3.44 -3.87 16.71
CA LEU A 542 3.23 -5.29 16.39
C LEU A 542 2.13 -5.53 15.35
N PHE A 543 1.31 -4.53 15.04
CA PHE A 543 0.15 -4.68 14.15
C PHE A 543 0.53 -5.20 12.77
N GLY A 544 1.56 -4.62 12.14
CA GLY A 544 2.07 -5.08 10.85
C GLY A 544 2.56 -6.53 10.89
N LEU A 545 3.29 -6.91 11.95
CA LEU A 545 3.75 -8.27 12.15
C LEU A 545 2.57 -9.24 12.34
N GLN A 546 1.55 -8.87 13.11
CA GLN A 546 0.34 -9.69 13.28
C GLN A 546 -0.39 -9.91 11.95
N ARG A 547 -0.57 -8.84 11.16
CA ARG A 547 -1.19 -8.95 9.83
C ARG A 547 -0.35 -9.74 8.83
N SER A 548 0.98 -9.81 8.99
CA SER A 548 1.85 -10.62 8.10
C SER A 548 1.59 -12.14 8.18
N PHE A 549 0.85 -12.62 9.19
CA PHE A 549 0.42 -14.01 9.29
C PHE A 549 -0.78 -14.34 8.38
N LEU A 550 -1.39 -13.33 7.76
CA LEU A 550 -2.50 -13.48 6.82
C LEU A 550 -1.99 -14.11 5.52
N LYS A 551 -1.95 -15.44 5.48
CA LYS A 551 -1.43 -16.23 4.35
C LYS A 551 -2.43 -17.29 3.91
N ALA A 552 -2.54 -17.53 2.60
CA ALA A 552 -3.37 -18.61 2.05
C ALA A 552 -2.84 -19.98 2.55
N PRO A 553 -3.72 -20.97 2.83
CA PRO A 553 -5.15 -21.03 2.47
C PRO A 553 -6.11 -20.35 3.46
N GLY A 554 -5.62 -19.82 4.59
CA GLY A 554 -6.46 -19.22 5.63
C GLY A 554 -5.66 -18.97 6.91
N LEU A 555 -6.20 -18.19 7.83
CA LEU A 555 -5.60 -17.88 9.13
C LEU A 555 -6.57 -18.15 10.27
N VAL A 556 -6.11 -18.86 11.30
CA VAL A 556 -6.76 -18.88 12.61
C VAL A 556 -5.93 -18.05 13.58
N ALA A 557 -6.48 -16.95 14.09
CA ALA A 557 -5.79 -16.04 15.00
C ALA A 557 -6.39 -16.13 16.41
N ASP A 558 -5.57 -16.50 17.41
CA ASP A 558 -5.99 -16.54 18.81
C ASP A 558 -5.42 -15.37 19.62
N GLY A 559 -6.26 -14.79 20.46
CA GLY A 559 -5.89 -13.61 21.23
C GLY A 559 -6.96 -13.14 22.19
N ARG A 560 -6.97 -11.83 22.45
CA ARG A 560 -7.95 -11.18 23.33
C ARG A 560 -8.82 -10.16 22.60
N ASP A 561 -8.36 -9.71 21.45
CA ASP A 561 -8.85 -8.57 20.70
C ASP A 561 -8.62 -8.75 19.18
N MET A 562 -8.35 -9.96 18.71
CA MET A 562 -8.09 -10.24 17.29
C MET A 562 -9.27 -9.83 16.43
N GLY A 563 -10.50 -10.21 16.80
CA GLY A 563 -11.72 -9.88 16.07
C GLY A 563 -12.22 -8.45 16.28
N THR A 564 -11.62 -7.69 17.22
CA THR A 564 -12.04 -6.31 17.55
C THR A 564 -11.06 -5.23 17.10
N GLN A 565 -9.81 -5.59 16.82
CA GLN A 565 -8.72 -4.63 16.61
C GLN A 565 -7.77 -5.01 15.49
N VAL A 566 -7.55 -6.30 15.21
CA VAL A 566 -6.50 -6.75 14.26
C VAL A 566 -7.10 -7.26 12.95
N PHE A 567 -8.14 -8.08 13.05
CA PHE A 567 -8.92 -8.67 11.97
C PHE A 567 -10.41 -8.42 12.25
N ASP A 568 -10.78 -7.14 12.29
CA ASP A 568 -12.17 -6.70 12.43
C ASP A 568 -13.04 -7.03 11.20
N ASP A 569 -12.42 -7.48 10.12
CA ASP A 569 -12.99 -8.00 8.89
C ASP A 569 -13.00 -9.55 8.83
N ALA A 570 -12.62 -10.24 9.91
CA ALA A 570 -12.57 -11.70 9.94
C ALA A 570 -13.93 -12.34 9.63
N ALA A 571 -13.91 -13.34 8.74
CA ALA A 571 -15.10 -14.06 8.28
C ALA A 571 -15.87 -14.74 9.43
N LEU A 572 -15.17 -15.24 10.44
CA LEU A 572 -15.77 -15.74 11.67
C LEU A 572 -15.00 -15.24 12.89
N LYS A 573 -15.74 -14.65 13.83
CA LYS A 573 -15.21 -14.20 15.13
C LYS A 573 -15.83 -15.02 16.24
N VAL A 574 -15.01 -15.79 16.93
CA VAL A 574 -15.42 -16.60 18.07
C VAL A 574 -14.93 -15.94 19.35
N PHE A 575 -15.82 -15.72 20.30
CA PHE A 575 -15.45 -15.31 21.66
C PHE A 575 -15.69 -16.44 22.64
N LEU A 576 -14.62 -17.10 23.07
CA LEU A 576 -14.68 -18.19 24.03
C LEU A 576 -14.85 -17.65 25.44
N THR A 577 -15.81 -18.22 26.16
CA THR A 577 -16.00 -17.98 27.60
C THR A 577 -15.82 -19.28 28.38
N ALA A 578 -15.58 -19.14 29.68
CA ALA A 578 -15.57 -20.24 30.63
C ALA A 578 -15.72 -19.68 32.04
N SER A 579 -16.47 -20.35 32.91
CA SER A 579 -16.56 -19.95 34.31
C SER A 579 -15.16 -19.87 34.96
N ALA A 580 -14.95 -18.89 35.84
CA ALA A 580 -13.66 -18.73 36.53
C ALA A 580 -13.30 -19.98 37.34
N GLU A 581 -14.30 -20.63 37.94
CA GLU A 581 -14.15 -21.89 38.68
C GLU A 581 -13.64 -23.01 37.78
N GLU A 582 -14.18 -23.15 36.57
CA GLU A 582 -13.75 -24.19 35.62
C GLU A 582 -12.32 -23.93 35.10
N ARG A 583 -11.99 -22.67 34.82
CA ARG A 583 -10.62 -22.27 34.45
C ARG A 583 -9.64 -22.50 35.60
N ALA A 584 -10.05 -22.22 36.84
CA ALA A 584 -9.30 -22.54 38.03
C ALA A 584 -9.09 -24.05 38.17
N LYS A 585 -10.10 -24.88 37.95
CA LYS A 585 -9.97 -26.35 37.99
C LYS A 585 -8.95 -26.86 36.97
N ARG A 586 -9.02 -26.38 35.72
CA ARG A 586 -8.06 -26.72 34.65
C ARG A 586 -6.64 -26.32 35.02
N ARG A 587 -6.45 -25.10 35.54
CA ARG A 587 -5.14 -24.58 35.94
C ARG A 587 -4.60 -25.28 37.19
N HIS A 588 -5.45 -25.60 38.16
CA HIS A 588 -5.11 -26.36 39.36
C HIS A 588 -4.60 -27.76 38.98
N LYS A 589 -5.27 -28.44 38.05
CA LYS A 589 -4.82 -29.73 37.50
C LYS A 589 -3.43 -29.61 36.86
N GLN A 590 -3.21 -28.61 36.00
CA GLN A 590 -1.89 -28.38 35.37
C GLN A 590 -0.77 -28.11 36.37
N LEU A 591 -1.04 -27.37 37.44
CA LEU A 591 -0.07 -27.07 38.49
C LEU A 591 0.22 -28.31 39.34
N LYS A 592 -0.81 -29.09 39.66
CA LYS A 592 -0.69 -30.35 40.40
C LYS A 592 0.12 -31.40 39.63
N ASP A 593 -0.08 -31.50 38.32
CA ASP A 593 0.70 -32.38 37.43
C ASP A 593 2.18 -31.96 37.36
N LYS A 594 2.50 -30.69 37.67
CA LYS A 594 3.86 -30.16 37.82
C LYS A 594 4.40 -30.21 39.26
N GLY A 595 3.66 -30.81 40.19
CA GLY A 595 4.04 -30.94 41.61
C GLY A 595 3.86 -29.66 42.44
N ILE A 596 3.10 -28.68 41.94
CA ILE A 596 2.84 -27.40 42.62
C ILE A 596 1.45 -27.45 43.25
N ASP A 597 1.37 -27.35 44.57
CA ASP A 597 0.10 -27.36 45.31
C ASP A 597 -0.41 -25.92 45.55
N VAL A 598 -1.61 -25.62 45.06
CA VAL A 598 -2.23 -24.29 45.13
C VAL A 598 -3.71 -24.43 45.42
N SER A 599 -4.26 -23.59 46.30
CA SER A 599 -5.70 -23.60 46.61
C SER A 599 -6.54 -23.23 45.39
N LEU A 600 -7.51 -24.06 45.04
CA LEU A 600 -8.49 -23.80 43.97
C LEU A 600 -9.26 -22.49 44.19
N ALA A 601 -9.58 -22.16 45.44
CA ALA A 601 -10.29 -20.92 45.80
C ALA A 601 -9.40 -19.67 45.69
N ALA A 602 -8.09 -19.80 45.90
CA ALA A 602 -7.15 -18.71 45.63
C ALA A 602 -7.04 -18.47 44.11
N LEU A 603 -6.88 -19.55 43.36
CA LEU A 603 -6.74 -19.52 41.91
C LEU A 603 -7.97 -18.96 41.18
N SER A 604 -9.19 -19.28 41.67
CA SER A 604 -10.43 -18.70 41.13
C SER A 604 -10.49 -17.19 41.33
N ARG A 605 -10.15 -16.71 42.54
CA ARG A 605 -10.11 -15.27 42.85
C ARG A 605 -9.07 -14.53 42.02
N ASP A 606 -7.89 -15.11 41.83
CA ASP A 606 -6.84 -14.51 41.00
C ASP A 606 -7.26 -14.40 39.53
N ILE A 607 -7.99 -15.41 39.02
CA ILE A 607 -8.53 -15.40 37.67
C ILE A 607 -9.63 -14.33 37.53
N GLU A 608 -10.56 -14.24 38.48
CA GLU A 608 -11.64 -13.23 38.48
C GLU A 608 -11.09 -11.81 38.51
N GLU A 609 -10.12 -11.54 39.39
CA GLU A 609 -9.51 -10.22 39.50
C GLU A 609 -8.70 -9.85 38.25
N ARG A 610 -8.07 -10.83 37.60
CA ARG A 610 -7.38 -10.62 36.33
C ARG A 610 -8.36 -10.30 35.20
N ASP A 611 -9.45 -11.04 35.08
CA ASP A 611 -10.45 -10.81 34.04
C ASP A 611 -11.09 -9.43 34.21
N ARG A 612 -11.42 -9.04 35.44
CA ARG A 612 -11.94 -7.71 35.75
C ARG A 612 -10.98 -6.62 35.24
N ARG A 613 -9.70 -6.73 35.57
CA ARG A 613 -8.66 -5.79 35.10
C ARG A 613 -8.53 -5.76 33.59
N ASP A 614 -8.56 -6.92 32.94
CA ASP A 614 -8.42 -7.06 31.49
C ASP A 614 -9.65 -6.54 30.73
N SER A 615 -10.84 -6.60 31.32
CA SER A 615 -12.08 -6.05 30.73
C SER A 615 -12.24 -4.55 31.01
N GLU A 616 -11.73 -4.04 32.13
CA GLU A 616 -11.82 -2.62 32.52
C GLU A 616 -10.67 -1.74 31.95
N ARG A 617 -9.68 -2.34 31.27
CA ARG A 617 -8.55 -1.57 30.70
C ARG A 617 -9.00 -0.58 29.62
N SER A 618 -8.36 0.58 29.59
CA SER A 618 -8.63 1.64 28.59
C SER A 618 -8.19 1.25 27.17
N VAL A 619 -7.19 0.38 27.06
CA VAL A 619 -6.59 -0.05 25.78
C VAL A 619 -6.99 -1.48 25.46
N ALA A 620 -7.73 -1.67 24.36
CA ALA A 620 -8.20 -2.96 23.84
C ALA A 620 -8.87 -3.87 24.89
N PRO A 621 -9.91 -3.41 25.60
CA PRO A 621 -10.55 -4.20 26.66
C PRO A 621 -10.93 -5.61 26.20
N LEU A 622 -10.81 -6.60 27.09
CA LEU A 622 -11.28 -7.95 26.82
C LEU A 622 -12.81 -7.93 26.71
N LYS A 623 -13.31 -7.85 25.47
CA LYS A 623 -14.72 -7.85 25.12
C LYS A 623 -14.92 -8.58 23.79
N PRO A 624 -16.07 -9.24 23.59
CA PRO A 624 -16.43 -9.76 22.27
C PRO A 624 -16.57 -8.61 21.25
N ALA A 625 -16.24 -8.91 19.99
CA ALA A 625 -16.66 -8.06 18.88
C ALA A 625 -18.19 -8.04 18.75
N GLU A 626 -18.74 -6.98 18.15
CA GLU A 626 -20.20 -6.82 18.05
C GLU A 626 -20.88 -7.97 17.29
N ASP A 627 -20.16 -8.56 16.33
CA ASP A 627 -20.57 -9.67 15.48
C ASP A 627 -19.96 -11.02 15.91
N ALA A 628 -19.33 -11.10 17.08
CA ALA A 628 -18.73 -12.34 17.55
C ALA A 628 -19.77 -13.39 18.00
N ARG A 629 -19.58 -14.65 17.57
CA ARG A 629 -20.29 -15.80 18.11
C ARG A 629 -19.69 -16.19 19.46
N ILE A 630 -20.48 -16.08 20.54
CA ILE A 630 -20.04 -16.41 21.90
C ILE A 630 -20.18 -17.92 22.12
N LEU A 631 -19.11 -18.56 22.59
CA LEU A 631 -19.08 -20.01 22.87
C LEU A 631 -18.60 -20.27 24.29
N ASP A 632 -19.49 -20.78 25.15
CA ASP A 632 -19.14 -21.19 26.52
C ASP A 632 -18.52 -22.58 26.53
N SER A 633 -17.25 -22.67 26.93
CA SER A 633 -16.49 -23.91 27.02
C SER A 633 -16.66 -24.64 28.35
N THR A 634 -17.54 -24.18 29.25
CA THR A 634 -17.72 -24.76 30.59
C THR A 634 -18.31 -26.16 30.51
N GLY A 635 -17.56 -27.16 30.98
CA GLY A 635 -18.00 -28.56 30.98
C GLY A 635 -18.05 -29.26 29.62
N ILE A 636 -17.63 -28.59 28.53
CA ILE A 636 -17.59 -29.14 27.17
C ILE A 636 -16.16 -29.62 26.86
N SER A 637 -16.03 -30.73 26.12
CA SER A 637 -14.72 -31.25 25.71
C SER A 637 -14.07 -30.34 24.65
N ILE A 638 -12.73 -30.38 24.55
CA ILE A 638 -11.98 -29.60 23.55
C ILE A 638 -12.36 -30.04 22.13
N GLU A 639 -12.61 -31.33 21.92
CA GLU A 639 -13.01 -31.89 20.63
C GLU A 639 -14.37 -31.33 20.20
N ASP A 640 -15.38 -31.37 21.07
CA ASP A 640 -16.72 -30.85 20.76
C ASP A 640 -16.70 -29.34 20.47
N ILE A 641 -15.90 -28.57 21.22
CA ILE A 641 -15.74 -27.13 20.98
C ILE A 641 -15.06 -26.89 19.63
N THR A 642 -14.03 -27.67 19.29
CA THR A 642 -13.34 -27.57 18.00
C THR A 642 -14.28 -27.90 16.85
N THR A 643 -15.07 -28.97 16.97
CA THR A 643 -16.09 -29.34 15.99
C THR A 643 -17.12 -28.24 15.83
N THR A 644 -17.60 -27.64 16.92
CA THR A 644 -18.57 -26.53 16.85
C THR A 644 -18.00 -25.34 16.06
N VAL A 645 -16.73 -24.98 16.28
CA VAL A 645 -16.07 -23.89 15.54
C VAL A 645 -15.87 -24.27 14.06
N LEU A 646 -15.56 -25.53 13.76
CA LEU A 646 -15.44 -26.02 12.38
C LEU A 646 -16.79 -26.03 11.65
N ASP A 647 -17.87 -26.41 12.33
CA ASP A 647 -19.23 -26.36 11.78
C ASP A 647 -19.59 -24.91 11.43
N TRP A 648 -19.33 -23.95 12.33
CA TRP A 648 -19.51 -22.53 12.05
C TRP A 648 -18.63 -22.03 10.90
N ALA A 649 -17.40 -22.54 10.78
CA ALA A 649 -16.50 -22.18 9.68
C ALA A 649 -16.99 -22.74 8.33
N SER A 650 -17.74 -23.84 8.32
CA SER A 650 -18.31 -24.43 7.10
C SER A 650 -19.54 -23.70 6.58
N GLU A 651 -20.11 -22.79 7.38
CA GLU A 651 -21.23 -21.91 7.00
C GLU A 651 -20.76 -20.61 6.31
N LEU A 652 -19.44 -20.37 6.28
CA LEU A 652 -18.79 -19.25 5.59
C LEU A 652 -18.57 -19.59 4.12
#